data_AF-A0A358N639-F1
#
_entry.id   AF-A0A358N639-F1
#
_cell.length_a   1.000
_cell.length_b   1.000
_cell.length_c   1.000
_cell.angle_alpha   90.00
_cell.angle_beta   90.00
_cell.angle_gamma   90.00
#
_symmetry.space_group_name_H-M   'P 1'
#
loop_
_entity.id
_entity.type
_entity.pdbx_description
1 polymer ?
#
loop_
_entity_poly.entity_id
_entity_poly.type
_entity_poly.pdbx_seq_one_letter_code
_entity_poly.pdbx_strand_id
1 'polypeptide(L)'
;MSYSKTSVLLAPVLILALFSPSLLGLDCLAFRDVAFFYTPLYDYVAERCSESWLPLWNPLDQTGMPLIGETTSAVFYPLRYLMFSLPISTESAMAWYVAVHLIIASMAARLLARWAGCQPLGANLASLLYPLSGSVLFLYTNPPFLVGAAWLPIALGGMLLPQIGKRKLRITVAGSAMAMMILGGDPQSALHVMLVVAAIGLLRLAKRSADRIDGGVLLGVPMLAAILSAPQLVASISWSKQSERLQPVMSDSWLDPPQRNGMRSQAFQYSLPPWHLAEIVTPNAFGSFIPINQRFSRLWAGDGRAWTPSIYMGVVAFLALWIRLRFRHERFGGPWWVLCWISFFLTLGHFGLVWLVQSGTGRLLNYDSAIGGPYWFLYQFLPGYDSFRYPTKWLPFFALAVTMVTTQMFDRLSDERYPAFAAKVSASASQFAGVMICTMIGLQFYRWIFLDDLRLPQGTSDSWWGPINLLAGLSQLTTSLCHSIIVLLAISLILRFLSRCKERFTANQCHWAMAVTVVVCLDLGISGHGIVHQVSKVEVKEAVLALGGSARTEQSRWMRTKTGSGWPMVWSQGSSDDRLLEVEASSRQAWFGRWHLAARVHMLNNMVSIRSRHIAVFWQAINQLTSNLEVNEQVRLWRSLRGWLAIEGFVHASDRVDAVNGQGKELD
;
A
#
# COMPACT_ATOMS: atom_id res chain seq x y z
N MET A 1 23.15 26.49 13.66
CA MET A 1 21.71 26.35 14.00
C MET A 1 20.74 26.50 12.83
N SER A 2 21.05 27.23 11.75
CA SER A 2 20.11 27.44 10.61
C SER A 2 19.79 26.17 9.78
N TYR A 3 20.77 25.28 9.60
CA TYR A 3 20.67 24.01 8.84
C TYR A 3 19.48 23.10 9.20
N SER A 4 19.12 23.05 10.50
CA SER A 4 18.06 22.16 10.99
C SER A 4 16.66 22.65 10.66
N LYS A 5 16.45 23.92 10.30
CA LYS A 5 15.10 24.46 10.10
C LYS A 5 14.60 24.22 8.67
N THR A 6 15.46 24.45 7.68
CA THR A 6 15.10 24.31 6.25
C THR A 6 14.96 22.84 5.81
N SER A 7 15.85 21.97 6.29
CA SER A 7 15.86 20.54 5.93
C SER A 7 14.60 19.77 6.37
N VAL A 8 13.89 20.25 7.40
CA VAL A 8 12.64 19.64 7.88
C VAL A 8 11.51 19.79 6.87
N LEU A 9 11.54 20.83 6.04
CA LEU A 9 10.51 21.12 5.07
C LEU A 9 10.67 20.35 3.75
N LEU A 10 11.83 19.71 3.51
CA LEU A 10 12.09 19.00 2.27
C LEU A 10 11.06 17.89 1.99
N ALA A 11 10.76 17.04 2.99
CA ALA A 11 9.79 15.97 2.81
C ALA A 11 8.36 16.50 2.58
N PRO A 12 7.81 17.42 3.40
CA PRO A 12 6.52 18.03 3.12
C PRO A 12 6.44 18.71 1.76
N VAL A 13 7.46 19.49 1.37
CA VAL A 13 7.48 20.18 0.07
C VAL A 13 7.48 19.18 -1.08
N LEU A 14 8.28 18.11 -0.99
CA LEU A 14 8.30 17.07 -2.03
C LEU A 14 6.96 16.33 -2.11
N ILE A 15 6.34 16.00 -0.98
CA ILE A 15 5.01 15.38 -0.95
C ILE A 15 3.99 16.32 -1.63
N LEU A 16 3.95 17.59 -1.26
CA LEU A 16 3.04 18.56 -1.89
C LEU A 16 3.31 18.72 -3.39
N ALA A 17 4.57 18.68 -3.81
CA ALA A 17 4.94 18.74 -5.22
C ALA A 17 4.42 17.52 -6.01
N LEU A 18 4.59 16.30 -5.47
CA LEU A 18 4.11 15.05 -6.10
C LEU A 18 2.60 15.04 -6.33
N PHE A 19 1.83 15.64 -5.42
CA PHE A 19 0.36 15.69 -5.51
C PHE A 19 -0.18 17.04 -6.03
N SER A 20 0.69 17.96 -6.44
CA SER A 20 0.28 19.34 -6.75
C SER A 20 -0.85 19.47 -7.78
N PRO A 21 -0.92 18.68 -8.87
CA PRO A 21 -2.04 18.78 -9.81
C PRO A 21 -3.38 18.43 -9.15
N SER A 22 -3.44 17.36 -8.36
CA SER A 22 -4.68 16.96 -7.66
C SER A 22 -5.03 17.90 -6.50
N LEU A 23 -4.03 18.43 -5.79
CA LEU A 23 -4.23 19.41 -4.71
C LEU A 23 -4.84 20.71 -5.22
N LEU A 24 -4.46 21.12 -6.44
CA LEU A 24 -5.01 22.29 -7.14
C LEU A 24 -6.34 21.99 -7.86
N GLY A 25 -6.78 20.74 -7.90
CA GLY A 25 -8.03 20.32 -8.54
C GLY A 25 -7.98 20.22 -10.06
N LEU A 26 -6.77 20.19 -10.63
CA LEU A 26 -6.54 19.96 -12.07
C LEU A 26 -6.72 18.48 -12.40
N ASP A 27 -6.15 17.61 -11.55
CA ASP A 27 -6.19 16.16 -11.72
C ASP A 27 -7.00 15.50 -10.60
N CYS A 28 -7.34 14.22 -10.79
CA CYS A 28 -7.79 13.33 -9.74
C CYS A 28 -6.82 12.17 -9.53
N LEU A 29 -6.70 11.72 -8.28
CA LEU A 29 -5.97 10.49 -7.95
C LEU A 29 -6.63 9.30 -8.63
N ALA A 30 -5.83 8.54 -9.35
CA ALA A 30 -6.28 7.39 -10.13
C ALA A 30 -5.72 6.08 -9.57
N PHE A 31 -6.23 4.97 -10.09
CA PHE A 31 -5.82 3.60 -9.80
C PHE A 31 -6.26 3.05 -8.42
N ARG A 32 -6.78 1.81 -8.44
CA ARG A 32 -7.29 1.06 -7.27
C ARG A 32 -8.36 1.85 -6.49
N ASP A 33 -8.50 1.47 -5.24
CA ASP A 33 -9.59 1.83 -4.36
C ASP A 33 -9.67 3.34 -4.12
N VAL A 34 -8.59 4.12 -4.19
CA VAL A 34 -8.70 5.60 -4.06
C VAL A 34 -9.62 6.17 -5.13
N ALA A 35 -9.55 5.68 -6.36
CA ALA A 35 -10.30 6.22 -7.48
C ALA A 35 -11.79 5.83 -7.42
N PHE A 36 -12.08 4.52 -7.42
CA PHE A 36 -13.45 4.01 -7.58
C PHE A 36 -14.12 3.53 -6.29
N PHE A 37 -13.41 3.47 -5.15
CA PHE A 37 -13.98 2.97 -3.88
C PHE A 37 -14.07 4.08 -2.82
N TYR A 38 -12.95 4.70 -2.45
CA TYR A 38 -12.88 5.64 -1.32
C TYR A 38 -13.31 7.06 -1.69
N THR A 39 -12.94 7.58 -2.87
CA THR A 39 -13.37 8.93 -3.30
C THR A 39 -14.90 9.08 -3.31
N PRO A 40 -15.67 8.22 -4.02
CA PRO A 40 -17.13 8.34 -4.01
C PRO A 40 -17.75 7.97 -2.65
N LEU A 41 -17.10 7.10 -1.86
CA LEU A 41 -17.57 6.81 -0.50
C LEU A 41 -17.42 8.03 0.42
N TYR A 42 -16.26 8.68 0.42
CA TYR A 42 -16.00 9.81 1.32
C TYR A 42 -16.77 11.06 0.93
N ASP A 43 -17.09 11.22 -0.36
CA ASP A 43 -18.09 12.17 -0.85
C ASP A 43 -19.45 11.94 -0.18
N TYR A 44 -19.99 10.72 -0.34
CA TYR A 44 -21.28 10.36 0.22
C TYR A 44 -21.29 10.49 1.76
N VAL A 45 -20.24 10.03 2.44
CA VAL A 45 -20.13 10.18 3.90
C VAL A 45 -20.09 11.66 4.30
N ALA A 46 -19.54 12.57 3.48
CA ALA A 46 -19.46 14.00 3.79
C ALA A 46 -20.84 14.63 3.80
N GLU A 47 -21.63 14.35 2.76
CA GLU A 47 -23.04 14.74 2.67
C GLU A 47 -23.84 14.17 3.85
N ARG A 48 -23.72 12.88 4.14
CA ARG A 48 -24.46 12.28 5.25
C ARG A 48 -24.08 12.87 6.61
N CYS A 49 -22.83 13.29 6.79
CA CYS A 49 -22.38 13.99 7.99
C CYS A 49 -22.85 15.46 8.07
N SER A 50 -23.15 16.12 6.94
CA SER A 50 -23.71 17.48 6.96
C SER A 50 -25.22 17.49 7.20
N GLU A 51 -25.91 16.43 6.76
CA GLU A 51 -27.37 16.27 6.94
C GLU A 51 -27.76 15.63 8.27
N SER A 52 -26.86 14.88 8.90
CA SER A 52 -27.14 14.12 10.11
C SER A 52 -25.94 14.13 11.05
N TRP A 53 -26.18 14.43 12.32
CA TRP A 53 -25.13 14.43 13.34
C TRP A 53 -24.50 13.03 13.54
N LEU A 54 -25.24 11.96 13.25
CA LEU A 54 -24.76 10.57 13.29
C LEU A 54 -25.33 9.74 12.14
N PRO A 55 -24.61 9.55 11.03
CA PRO A 55 -25.12 8.82 9.88
C PRO A 55 -24.98 7.31 10.07
N LEU A 56 -26.07 6.64 10.42
CA LEU A 56 -26.06 5.21 10.78
C LEU A 56 -26.15 4.25 9.59
N TRP A 57 -26.85 4.64 8.52
CA TRP A 57 -27.27 3.73 7.46
C TRP A 57 -26.95 4.27 6.07
N ASN A 58 -26.45 3.41 5.20
CA ASN A 58 -26.28 3.64 3.78
C ASN A 58 -27.30 2.79 3.02
N PRO A 59 -28.38 3.37 2.46
CA PRO A 59 -29.37 2.62 1.70
C PRO A 59 -28.94 2.36 0.25
N LEU A 60 -27.85 2.99 -0.22
CA LEU A 60 -27.41 2.94 -1.61
C LEU A 60 -26.54 1.71 -1.93
N ASP A 61 -25.93 1.09 -0.93
CA ASP A 61 -25.15 -0.13 -1.08
C ASP A 61 -26.01 -1.37 -0.85
N GLN A 62 -26.00 -2.31 -1.81
CA GLN A 62 -26.70 -3.59 -1.72
C GLN A 62 -28.20 -3.41 -1.43
N THR A 63 -28.68 -3.99 -0.32
CA THR A 63 -30.03 -3.80 0.23
C THR A 63 -30.03 -2.86 1.44
N GLY A 64 -28.98 -2.05 1.56
CA GLY A 64 -28.66 -1.21 2.70
C GLY A 64 -27.61 -1.84 3.64
N MET A 65 -26.75 -0.99 4.19
CA MET A 65 -25.62 -1.38 5.05
C MET A 65 -25.39 -0.34 6.17
N PRO A 66 -24.87 -0.75 7.35
CA PRO A 66 -24.52 0.20 8.39
C PRO A 66 -23.28 1.02 7.99
N LEU A 67 -23.43 2.34 7.93
CA LEU A 67 -22.36 3.23 7.48
C LEU A 67 -21.24 3.32 8.54
N ILE A 68 -21.57 3.64 9.79
CA ILE A 68 -20.59 3.69 10.90
C ILE A 68 -20.00 2.32 11.25
N GLY A 69 -20.71 1.23 10.96
CA GLY A 69 -20.23 -0.12 11.22
C GLY A 69 -19.13 -0.55 10.24
N GLU A 70 -19.09 0.06 9.07
CA GLU A 70 -18.02 -0.12 8.10
C GLU A 70 -16.81 0.75 8.52
N THR A 71 -15.75 0.12 9.02
CA THR A 71 -14.54 0.81 9.50
C THR A 71 -13.89 1.71 8.43
N THR A 72 -13.95 1.30 7.17
CA THR A 72 -13.34 2.01 6.04
C THR A 72 -14.04 3.32 5.70
N SER A 73 -15.28 3.55 6.19
CA SER A 73 -16.00 4.82 6.04
C SER A 73 -15.34 5.97 6.82
N ALA A 74 -14.58 5.64 7.86
CA ALA A 74 -13.85 6.59 8.71
C ALA A 74 -14.73 7.74 9.24
N VAL A 75 -16.02 7.47 9.53
CA VAL A 75 -17.01 8.48 9.97
C VAL A 75 -16.50 9.25 11.19
N PHE A 76 -15.94 8.53 12.17
CA PHE A 76 -15.44 9.12 13.42
C PHE A 76 -13.98 9.60 13.35
N TYR A 77 -13.35 9.58 12.16
CA TYR A 77 -11.97 10.01 12.02
C TYR A 77 -11.85 11.52 11.82
N PRO A 78 -11.19 12.26 12.74
CA PRO A 78 -11.20 13.73 12.71
C PRO A 78 -10.62 14.34 11.43
N LEU A 79 -9.52 13.79 10.90
CA LEU A 79 -8.87 14.35 9.72
C LEU A 79 -9.69 14.11 8.44
N ARG A 80 -10.41 12.99 8.35
CA ARG A 80 -11.33 12.75 7.22
C ARG A 80 -12.49 13.74 7.26
N TYR A 81 -13.10 13.93 8.44
CA TYR A 81 -14.16 14.92 8.62
C TYR A 81 -13.66 16.33 8.25
N LEU A 82 -12.49 16.74 8.77
CA LEU A 82 -11.92 18.06 8.49
C LEU A 82 -11.70 18.28 7.00
N MET A 83 -10.98 17.39 6.30
CA MET A 83 -10.65 17.57 4.88
C MET A 83 -11.88 17.60 3.97
N PHE A 84 -12.89 16.76 4.25
CA PHE A 84 -14.12 16.69 3.44
C PHE A 84 -15.19 17.71 3.86
N SER A 85 -14.94 18.51 4.90
CA SER A 85 -15.78 19.66 5.26
C SER A 85 -15.36 20.97 4.59
N LEU A 86 -14.18 20.99 3.95
CA LEU A 86 -13.66 22.16 3.25
C LEU A 86 -14.45 22.42 1.96
N PRO A 87 -14.65 23.70 1.56
CA PRO A 87 -15.36 24.06 0.32
C PRO A 87 -14.46 23.88 -0.91
N ILE A 88 -13.98 22.66 -1.14
CA ILE A 88 -13.16 22.24 -2.27
C ILE A 88 -13.79 21.02 -2.93
N SER A 89 -13.31 20.67 -4.13
CA SER A 89 -13.80 19.46 -4.80
C SER A 89 -13.46 18.20 -4.01
N THR A 90 -14.31 17.18 -4.07
CA THR A 90 -14.09 15.88 -3.41
C THR A 90 -12.75 15.26 -3.82
N GLU A 91 -12.35 15.40 -5.09
CA GLU A 91 -11.07 14.87 -5.56
C GLU A 91 -9.89 15.62 -4.93
N SER A 92 -9.97 16.95 -4.81
CA SER A 92 -8.97 17.75 -4.09
C SER A 92 -8.96 17.44 -2.60
N ALA A 93 -10.12 17.23 -1.96
CA ALA A 93 -10.21 16.83 -0.56
C ALA A 93 -9.54 15.48 -0.31
N MET A 94 -9.71 14.51 -1.22
CA MET A 94 -9.00 13.23 -1.17
C MET A 94 -7.48 13.41 -1.34
N ALA A 95 -7.04 14.27 -2.27
CA ALA A 95 -5.62 14.56 -2.46
C ALA A 95 -4.99 15.20 -1.21
N TRP A 96 -5.67 16.18 -0.59
CA TRP A 96 -5.24 16.77 0.67
C TRP A 96 -5.24 15.75 1.81
N TYR A 97 -6.25 14.90 1.89
CA TYR A 97 -6.32 13.82 2.87
C TYR A 97 -5.09 12.91 2.76
N VAL A 98 -4.75 12.43 1.56
CA VAL A 98 -3.54 11.64 1.32
C VAL A 98 -2.27 12.40 1.69
N ALA A 99 -2.09 13.62 1.17
CA ALA A 99 -0.86 14.39 1.37
C ALA A 99 -0.61 14.69 2.85
N VAL A 100 -1.66 15.06 3.59
CA VAL A 100 -1.59 15.29 5.04
C VAL A 100 -1.14 14.02 5.78
N HIS A 101 -1.63 12.84 5.42
CA HIS A 101 -1.20 11.59 6.08
C HIS A 101 0.24 11.22 5.76
N LEU A 102 0.72 11.47 4.54
CA LEU A 102 2.14 11.29 4.22
C LEU A 102 3.02 12.30 4.98
N ILE A 103 2.56 13.54 5.18
CA ILE A 103 3.24 14.53 6.02
C ILE A 103 3.24 14.08 7.50
N ILE A 104 2.14 13.54 8.01
CA ILE A 104 2.09 12.96 9.36
C ILE A 104 3.06 11.79 9.46
N ALA A 105 3.08 10.87 8.50
CA ALA A 105 4.04 9.77 8.44
C ALA A 105 5.49 10.27 8.46
N SER A 106 5.79 11.34 7.70
CA SER A 106 7.08 12.02 7.67
C SER A 106 7.48 12.55 9.05
N MET A 107 6.61 13.34 9.68
CA MET A 107 6.85 13.95 10.98
C MET A 107 6.94 12.90 12.10
N ALA A 108 6.09 11.87 12.03
CA ALA A 108 6.06 10.75 12.95
C ALA A 108 7.37 9.93 12.89
N ALA A 109 7.85 9.60 11.70
CA ALA A 109 9.12 8.88 11.52
C ALA A 109 10.31 9.71 12.02
N ARG A 110 10.34 11.01 11.71
CA ARG A 110 11.31 11.95 12.28
C ARG A 110 11.26 11.97 13.80
N LEU A 111 10.08 12.06 14.39
CA LEU A 111 9.90 12.08 15.84
C LEU A 111 10.37 10.77 16.48
N LEU A 112 10.05 9.63 15.88
CA LEU A 112 10.54 8.32 16.31
C LEU A 112 12.08 8.26 16.27
N ALA A 113 12.69 8.75 15.20
CA ALA A 113 14.15 8.85 15.11
C ALA A 113 14.73 9.68 16.26
N ARG A 114 14.14 10.86 16.56
CA ARG A 114 14.58 11.69 17.69
C ARG A 114 14.40 10.98 19.03
N TRP A 115 13.28 10.28 19.25
CA TRP A 115 13.04 9.48 20.46
C TRP A 115 14.01 8.30 20.61
N ALA A 116 14.48 7.75 19.49
CA ALA A 116 15.50 6.71 19.48
C ALA A 116 16.93 7.23 19.69
N GLY A 117 17.09 8.54 19.94
CA GLY A 117 18.38 9.19 20.18
C GLY A 117 19.10 9.63 18.91
N CYS A 118 18.44 9.61 17.75
CA CYS A 118 19.09 9.93 16.48
C CYS A 118 19.39 11.43 16.33
N GLN A 119 20.48 11.77 15.65
CA GLN A 119 20.92 13.14 15.41
C GLN A 119 20.03 13.86 14.37
N PRO A 120 20.11 15.20 14.22
CA PRO A 120 19.25 15.93 13.28
C PRO A 120 19.32 15.43 11.83
N LEU A 121 20.52 15.04 11.36
CA LEU A 121 20.72 14.47 10.03
C LEU A 121 19.94 13.17 9.87
N GLY A 122 20.15 12.20 10.76
CA GLY A 122 19.41 10.95 10.75
C GLY A 122 17.90 11.16 10.84
N ALA A 123 17.45 12.06 11.72
CA ALA A 123 16.03 12.38 11.84
C ALA A 123 15.44 13.06 10.58
N ASN A 124 16.23 13.83 9.83
CA ASN A 124 15.82 14.40 8.53
C ASN A 124 15.69 13.30 7.46
N LEU A 125 16.61 12.34 7.45
CA LEU A 125 16.51 11.18 6.55
C LEU A 125 15.30 10.32 6.90
N ALA A 126 15.00 10.12 8.18
CA ALA A 126 13.79 9.39 8.60
C ALA A 126 12.50 10.02 8.05
N SER A 127 12.40 11.36 8.06
CA SER A 127 11.25 12.06 7.47
C SER A 127 11.13 11.90 5.95
N LEU A 128 12.21 11.61 5.24
CA LEU A 128 12.18 11.36 3.79
C LEU A 128 11.89 9.88 3.50
N LEU A 129 12.70 8.98 4.06
CA LEU A 129 12.75 7.56 3.70
C LEU A 129 11.44 6.82 4.01
N TYR A 130 10.79 7.11 5.14
CA TYR A 130 9.59 6.37 5.54
C TYR A 130 8.36 6.70 4.69
N PRO A 131 7.89 7.96 4.60
CA PRO A 131 6.67 8.28 3.84
C PRO A 131 6.86 8.11 2.32
N LEU A 132 8.09 8.28 1.82
CA LEU A 132 8.40 8.19 0.39
C LEU A 132 8.94 6.81 -0.01
N SER A 133 8.96 5.82 0.89
CA SER A 133 9.19 4.44 0.46
C SER A 133 8.06 4.02 -0.46
N GLY A 134 8.36 3.30 -1.55
CA GLY A 134 7.35 2.87 -2.52
C GLY A 134 6.17 2.17 -1.85
N SER A 135 6.43 1.36 -0.83
CA SER A 135 5.40 0.66 -0.06
C SER A 135 4.50 1.53 0.82
N VAL A 136 4.95 2.70 1.28
CA VAL A 136 4.15 3.62 2.11
C VAL A 136 3.54 4.71 1.25
N LEU A 137 4.32 5.30 0.34
CA LEU A 137 3.85 6.28 -0.64
C LEU A 137 2.63 5.74 -1.38
N PHE A 138 2.73 4.51 -1.92
CA PHE A 138 1.66 3.90 -2.70
C PHE A 138 0.37 3.62 -1.92
N LEU A 139 0.40 3.67 -0.59
CA LEU A 139 -0.82 3.58 0.22
C LEU A 139 -1.76 4.79 0.00
N TYR A 140 -1.35 5.83 -0.75
CA TYR A 140 -2.31 6.83 -1.25
C TYR A 140 -3.50 6.18 -1.98
N THR A 141 -3.27 5.04 -2.64
CA THR A 141 -4.31 4.27 -3.33
C THR A 141 -5.24 3.52 -2.36
N ASN A 142 -4.89 3.43 -1.08
CA ASN A 142 -5.64 2.73 -0.03
C ASN A 142 -5.62 3.54 1.29
N PRO A 143 -6.38 4.64 1.36
CA PRO A 143 -6.24 5.63 2.43
C PRO A 143 -6.36 5.09 3.87
N PRO A 144 -7.23 4.11 4.21
CA PRO A 144 -7.24 3.55 5.57
C PRO A 144 -5.88 2.97 6.01
N PHE A 145 -5.18 2.27 5.13
CA PHE A 145 -3.86 1.72 5.43
C PHE A 145 -2.78 2.80 5.49
N LEU A 146 -2.93 3.89 4.72
CA LEU A 146 -2.08 5.06 4.84
C LEU A 146 -2.26 5.74 6.20
N VAL A 147 -3.48 5.82 6.75
CA VAL A 147 -3.71 6.29 8.13
C VAL A 147 -2.97 5.40 9.13
N GLY A 148 -3.07 4.08 8.98
CA GLY A 148 -2.32 3.11 9.76
C GLY A 148 -0.81 3.40 9.75
N ALA A 149 -0.23 3.56 8.55
CA ALA A 149 1.18 3.89 8.38
C ALA A 149 1.56 5.26 8.96
N ALA A 150 0.70 6.28 8.85
CA ALA A 150 0.99 7.62 9.35
C ALA A 150 1.17 7.68 10.87
N TRP A 151 0.33 6.97 11.61
CA TRP A 151 0.36 6.96 13.08
C TRP A 151 1.27 5.87 13.67
N LEU A 152 1.69 4.89 12.85
CA LEU A 152 2.53 3.77 13.27
C LEU A 152 3.82 4.20 14.02
N PRO A 153 4.64 5.16 13.55
CA PRO A 153 5.88 5.51 14.24
C PRO A 153 5.65 6.07 15.65
N ILE A 154 4.56 6.84 15.85
CA ILE A 154 4.20 7.42 17.15
C ILE A 154 3.74 6.34 18.12
N ALA A 155 2.83 5.45 17.67
CA ALA A 155 2.34 4.34 18.48
C ALA A 155 3.50 3.41 18.91
N LEU A 156 4.32 2.98 17.95
CA LEU A 156 5.43 2.06 18.21
C LEU A 156 6.51 2.71 19.09
N GLY A 157 6.87 3.96 18.82
CA GLY A 157 7.83 4.72 19.63
C GLY A 157 7.39 4.88 21.08
N GLY A 158 6.17 5.38 21.30
CA GLY A 158 5.59 5.59 22.63
C GLY A 158 5.59 4.33 23.49
N MET A 159 5.35 3.17 22.88
CA MET A 159 5.36 1.87 23.57
C MET A 159 6.77 1.30 23.80
N LEU A 160 7.68 1.42 22.83
CA LEU A 160 9.00 0.77 22.89
C LEU A 160 10.10 1.57 23.57
N LEU A 161 10.02 2.91 23.57
CA LEU A 161 11.11 3.79 23.96
C LEU A 161 10.77 4.50 25.29
N PRO A 162 11.42 4.15 26.42
CA PRO A 162 11.14 4.77 27.71
C PRO A 162 11.61 6.23 27.79
N GLN A 163 12.55 6.61 26.92
CA GLN A 163 13.20 7.93 26.87
C GLN A 163 12.25 9.08 26.50
N ILE A 164 11.05 8.76 26.00
CA ILE A 164 10.03 9.72 25.58
C ILE A 164 9.51 10.55 26.77
N GLY A 165 9.52 9.97 27.98
CA GLY A 165 9.12 10.64 29.19
C GLY A 165 8.30 9.75 30.12
N LYS A 166 7.54 10.39 31.00
CA LYS A 166 6.75 9.70 32.04
C LYS A 166 5.69 8.79 31.42
N ARG A 167 5.34 7.73 32.16
CA ARG A 167 4.31 6.72 31.81
C ARG A 167 3.01 7.33 31.25
N LYS A 168 2.47 8.37 31.90
CA LYS A 168 1.22 9.04 31.46
C LYS A 168 1.34 9.60 30.04
N LEU A 169 2.41 10.34 29.74
CA LEU A 169 2.64 10.92 28.42
C LEU A 169 2.73 9.83 27.34
N ARG A 170 3.46 8.76 27.62
CA ARG A 170 3.60 7.62 26.71
C ARG A 170 2.26 6.95 26.41
N ILE A 171 1.44 6.74 27.44
CA ILE A 171 0.08 6.19 27.30
C ILE A 171 -0.78 7.12 26.44
N THR A 172 -0.81 8.42 26.75
CA THR A 172 -1.61 9.40 26.02
C THR A 172 -1.22 9.47 24.55
N VAL A 173 0.07 9.59 24.26
CA VAL A 173 0.57 9.76 22.89
C VAL A 173 0.37 8.48 22.06
N ALA A 174 0.81 7.32 22.55
CA ALA A 174 0.66 6.07 21.80
C ALA A 174 -0.79 5.59 21.74
N GLY A 175 -1.57 5.77 22.82
CA GLY A 175 -2.98 5.42 22.85
C GLY A 175 -3.82 6.29 21.90
N SER A 176 -3.51 7.58 21.79
CA SER A 176 -4.15 8.46 20.81
C SER A 176 -3.78 8.08 19.38
N ALA A 177 -2.50 7.78 19.11
CA ALA A 177 -2.06 7.32 17.79
C ALA A 177 -2.76 6.01 17.39
N MET A 178 -2.84 5.02 18.30
CA MET A 178 -3.58 3.78 18.06
C MET A 178 -5.08 4.01 17.87
N ALA A 179 -5.70 4.94 18.61
CA ALA A 179 -7.08 5.33 18.38
C ALA A 179 -7.28 5.89 16.97
N MET A 180 -6.38 6.75 16.49
CA MET A 180 -6.45 7.29 15.13
C MET A 180 -6.31 6.21 14.06
N MET A 181 -5.48 5.18 14.27
CA MET A 181 -5.40 4.03 13.36
C MET A 181 -6.74 3.29 13.26
N ILE A 182 -7.41 3.06 14.40
CA ILE A 182 -8.71 2.38 14.46
C ILE A 182 -9.81 3.24 13.82
N LEU A 183 -9.89 4.53 14.20
CA LEU A 183 -10.89 5.47 13.71
C LEU A 183 -10.74 5.71 12.20
N GLY A 184 -9.51 5.76 11.69
CA GLY A 184 -9.21 5.90 10.27
C GLY A 184 -9.43 4.63 9.43
N GLY A 185 -9.89 3.54 10.05
CA GLY A 185 -10.32 2.34 9.36
C GLY A 185 -9.29 1.20 9.27
N ASP A 186 -8.18 1.29 10.01
CA ASP A 186 -7.13 0.26 10.04
C ASP A 186 -6.85 -0.29 11.45
N PRO A 187 -7.83 -0.98 12.07
CA PRO A 187 -7.61 -1.68 13.34
C PRO A 187 -6.57 -2.81 13.23
N GLN A 188 -6.30 -3.32 12.02
CA GLN A 188 -5.31 -4.36 11.79
C GLN A 188 -3.89 -3.86 12.12
N SER A 189 -3.52 -2.66 11.67
CA SER A 189 -2.21 -2.09 12.00
C SER A 189 -2.06 -1.82 13.50
N ALA A 190 -3.12 -1.43 14.20
CA ALA A 190 -3.10 -1.29 15.67
C ALA A 190 -2.83 -2.63 16.38
N LEU A 191 -3.41 -3.73 15.89
CA LEU A 191 -3.08 -5.08 16.36
C LEU A 191 -1.62 -5.45 16.05
N HIS A 192 -1.13 -5.16 14.84
CA HIS A 192 0.27 -5.43 14.47
C HIS A 192 1.27 -4.68 15.36
N VAL A 193 0.96 -3.44 15.77
CA VAL A 193 1.76 -2.72 16.79
C VAL A 193 1.84 -3.52 18.08
N MET A 194 0.71 -4.02 18.60
CA MET A 194 0.69 -4.82 19.82
C MET A 194 1.49 -6.12 19.68
N LEU A 195 1.40 -6.80 18.54
CA LEU A 195 2.17 -8.02 18.27
C LEU A 195 3.67 -7.74 18.27
N VAL A 196 4.11 -6.65 17.62
CA VAL A 196 5.52 -6.24 17.60
C VAL A 196 6.00 -5.88 19.00
N VAL A 197 5.22 -5.08 19.73
CA VAL A 197 5.56 -4.64 21.10
C VAL A 197 5.63 -5.84 22.04
N ALA A 198 4.70 -6.79 21.95
CA ALA A 198 4.70 -8.01 22.76
C ALA A 198 5.93 -8.88 22.44
N ALA A 199 6.22 -9.13 21.16
CA ALA A 199 7.38 -9.93 20.75
C ALA A 199 8.70 -9.29 21.23
N ILE A 200 8.87 -7.98 21.05
CA ILE A 200 10.06 -7.26 21.53
C ILE A 200 10.10 -7.27 23.07
N GLY A 201 8.96 -7.10 23.74
CA GLY A 201 8.84 -7.15 25.19
C GLY A 201 9.29 -8.49 25.77
N LEU A 202 8.81 -9.59 25.19
CA LEU A 202 9.21 -10.96 25.55
C LEU A 202 10.71 -11.17 25.33
N LEU A 203 11.25 -10.72 24.20
CA LEU A 203 12.69 -10.80 23.93
C LEU A 203 13.52 -10.01 24.94
N ARG A 204 13.09 -8.79 25.29
CA ARG A 204 13.78 -7.96 26.30
C ARG A 204 13.69 -8.58 27.70
N LEU A 205 12.56 -9.19 28.04
CA LEU A 205 12.37 -9.91 29.30
C LEU A 205 13.29 -11.14 29.38
N ALA A 206 13.29 -11.97 28.33
CA ALA A 206 14.15 -13.16 28.24
C ALA A 206 15.64 -12.81 28.35
N LYS A 207 16.06 -11.69 27.74
CA LYS A 207 17.43 -11.17 27.82
C LYS A 207 17.73 -10.39 29.10
N ARG A 208 16.79 -10.28 30.04
CA ARG A 208 16.89 -9.47 31.27
C ARG A 208 17.37 -8.04 31.01
N SER A 209 16.96 -7.47 29.87
CA SER A 209 17.33 -6.11 29.48
C SER A 209 16.84 -5.08 30.50
N ALA A 210 17.61 -4.00 30.70
CA ALA A 210 17.19 -2.86 31.50
C ALA A 210 16.01 -2.09 30.86
N ASP A 211 15.86 -2.15 29.53
CA ASP A 211 14.84 -1.43 28.76
C ASP A 211 13.50 -2.20 28.68
N ARG A 212 13.07 -2.82 29.79
CA ARG A 212 11.79 -3.56 29.82
C ARG A 212 10.63 -2.65 29.46
N ILE A 213 9.61 -3.24 28.85
CA ILE A 213 8.38 -2.51 28.54
C ILE A 213 7.61 -2.33 29.86
N ASP A 214 7.27 -1.08 30.18
CA ASP A 214 6.44 -0.74 31.34
C ASP A 214 5.05 -1.41 31.23
N GLY A 215 4.69 -2.23 32.21
CA GLY A 215 3.43 -2.99 32.20
C GLY A 215 2.17 -2.13 32.09
N GLY A 216 2.16 -0.89 32.61
CA GLY A 216 1.01 -0.01 32.39
C GLY A 216 1.07 0.80 31.11
N VAL A 217 2.23 0.91 30.46
CA VAL A 217 2.22 1.35 29.06
C VAL A 217 1.64 0.21 28.20
N LEU A 218 2.07 -1.03 28.44
CA LEU A 218 1.58 -2.22 27.72
C LEU A 218 0.05 -2.39 27.82
N LEU A 219 -0.54 -2.11 28.99
CA LEU A 219 -1.99 -2.21 29.20
C LEU A 219 -2.74 -0.89 28.97
N GLY A 220 -2.16 0.24 29.38
CA GLY A 220 -2.83 1.54 29.34
C GLY A 220 -2.98 2.10 27.94
N VAL A 221 -2.04 1.82 27.03
CA VAL A 221 -2.13 2.25 25.62
C VAL A 221 -3.32 1.62 24.88
N PRO A 222 -3.46 0.27 24.81
CA PRO A 222 -4.61 -0.32 24.14
C PRO A 222 -5.93 0.01 24.86
N MET A 223 -5.93 0.17 26.20
CA MET A 223 -7.11 0.60 26.94
C MET A 223 -7.55 2.01 26.56
N LEU A 224 -6.63 2.98 26.49
CA LEU A 224 -6.95 4.34 26.06
C LEU A 224 -7.40 4.35 24.59
N ALA A 225 -6.73 3.60 23.72
CA ALA A 225 -7.12 3.48 22.32
C ALA A 225 -8.55 2.93 22.18
N ALA A 226 -8.91 1.91 22.96
CA ALA A 226 -10.25 1.34 22.97
C ALA A 226 -11.30 2.33 23.48
N ILE A 227 -11.00 3.12 24.52
CA ILE A 227 -11.89 4.17 25.04
C ILE A 227 -12.13 5.26 23.99
N LEU A 228 -11.05 5.79 23.40
CA LEU A 228 -11.14 6.87 22.41
C LEU A 228 -11.79 6.44 21.09
N SER A 229 -11.71 5.15 20.75
CA SER A 229 -12.32 4.58 19.55
C SER A 229 -13.58 3.76 19.83
N ALA A 230 -14.14 3.82 21.05
CA ALA A 230 -15.25 2.98 21.48
C ALA A 230 -16.48 3.06 20.54
N PRO A 231 -16.94 4.24 20.08
CA PRO A 231 -18.08 4.31 19.15
C PRO A 231 -17.84 3.52 17.86
N GLN A 232 -16.64 3.62 17.30
CA GLN A 232 -16.25 2.88 16.10
C GLN A 232 -16.16 1.38 16.38
N LEU A 233 -15.49 0.98 17.47
CA LEU A 233 -15.33 -0.44 17.82
C LEU A 233 -16.68 -1.12 18.07
N VAL A 234 -17.60 -0.48 18.80
CA VAL A 234 -18.94 -1.01 19.06
C VAL A 234 -19.71 -1.17 17.76
N ALA A 235 -19.70 -0.16 16.89
CA ALA A 235 -20.37 -0.23 15.59
C ALA A 235 -19.81 -1.35 14.70
N SER A 236 -18.48 -1.48 14.64
CA SER A 236 -17.80 -2.49 13.84
C SER A 236 -18.02 -3.91 14.36
N ILE A 237 -18.05 -4.11 15.69
CA ILE A 237 -18.38 -5.41 16.30
C ILE A 237 -19.84 -5.79 16.03
N SER A 238 -20.76 -4.82 16.08
CA SER A 238 -22.16 -5.05 15.70
C SER A 238 -22.28 -5.49 14.24
N TRP A 239 -21.52 -4.84 13.35
CA TRP A 239 -21.50 -5.18 11.93
C TRP A 239 -20.81 -6.51 11.62
N SER A 240 -19.70 -6.83 12.29
CA SER A 240 -18.97 -8.09 12.05
C SER A 240 -19.83 -9.31 12.34
N LYS A 241 -20.72 -9.23 13.33
CA LYS A 241 -21.71 -10.27 13.68
C LYS A 241 -22.76 -10.52 12.58
N GLN A 242 -22.91 -9.59 11.64
CA GLN A 242 -23.87 -9.66 10.54
C GLN A 242 -23.17 -9.85 9.19
N SER A 243 -21.85 -10.02 9.19
CA SER A 243 -21.05 -10.12 7.97
C SER A 243 -20.96 -11.53 7.41
N GLU A 244 -20.64 -11.65 6.11
CA GLU A 244 -20.38 -12.92 5.44
C GLU A 244 -19.20 -13.70 6.05
N ARG A 245 -18.36 -13.05 6.86
CA ARG A 245 -17.17 -13.66 7.50
C ARG A 245 -17.52 -14.72 8.55
N LEU A 246 -18.77 -14.78 9.02
CA LEU A 246 -19.26 -15.83 9.92
C LEU A 246 -19.69 -17.12 9.19
N GLN A 247 -19.67 -17.16 7.86
CA GLN A 247 -19.97 -18.40 7.15
C GLN A 247 -18.86 -19.43 7.39
N PRO A 248 -19.19 -20.69 7.73
CA PRO A 248 -18.21 -21.71 8.06
C PRO A 248 -17.25 -21.95 6.89
N VAL A 249 -15.97 -22.09 7.20
CA VAL A 249 -14.89 -22.38 6.23
C VAL A 249 -15.10 -23.80 5.70
N MET A 250 -15.29 -23.97 4.38
CA MET A 250 -15.48 -25.29 3.74
C MET A 250 -14.18 -26.14 3.60
N SER A 251 -13.17 -25.95 4.46
CA SER A 251 -11.92 -26.70 4.41
C SER A 251 -11.34 -26.88 5.81
N ASP A 252 -11.45 -28.11 6.32
CA ASP A 252 -10.99 -28.51 7.66
C ASP A 252 -9.49 -28.83 7.69
N SER A 253 -8.89 -29.21 6.54
CA SER A 253 -7.45 -29.47 6.44
C SER A 253 -6.67 -28.19 6.12
N TRP A 254 -5.77 -27.82 7.02
CA TRP A 254 -4.80 -26.73 6.82
C TRP A 254 -3.54 -27.18 6.07
N LEU A 255 -3.40 -28.49 5.84
CA LEU A 255 -2.33 -29.07 5.04
C LEU A 255 -2.64 -28.97 3.54
N ASP A 256 -3.91 -29.01 3.18
CA ASP A 256 -4.34 -29.01 1.78
C ASP A 256 -4.22 -27.61 1.17
N PRO A 257 -3.92 -27.51 -0.14
CA PRO A 257 -3.88 -26.24 -0.85
C PRO A 257 -5.19 -25.47 -0.70
N PRO A 258 -5.14 -24.13 -0.55
CA PRO A 258 -6.35 -23.34 -0.36
C PRO A 258 -7.23 -23.41 -1.61
N GLN A 259 -8.54 -23.63 -1.41
CA GLN A 259 -9.52 -23.59 -2.50
C GLN A 259 -9.47 -22.23 -3.23
N ARG A 260 -9.55 -22.29 -4.56
CA ARG A 260 -9.55 -21.09 -5.41
C ARG A 260 -10.68 -20.15 -4.98
N ASN A 261 -10.35 -18.88 -4.74
CA ASN A 261 -11.25 -17.84 -4.22
C ASN A 261 -11.83 -18.09 -2.82
N GLY A 262 -11.43 -19.15 -2.11
CA GLY A 262 -11.79 -19.38 -0.70
C GLY A 262 -11.14 -18.39 0.25
N MET A 263 -11.62 -18.30 1.49
CA MET A 263 -11.15 -17.32 2.50
C MET A 263 -9.63 -17.36 2.70
N ARG A 264 -9.04 -18.56 2.86
CA ARG A 264 -7.58 -18.73 3.00
C ARG A 264 -6.83 -18.22 1.77
N SER A 265 -7.29 -18.55 0.56
CA SER A 265 -6.66 -18.03 -0.68
C SER A 265 -6.68 -16.49 -0.72
N GLN A 266 -7.77 -15.86 -0.30
CA GLN A 266 -7.90 -14.41 -0.23
C GLN A 266 -7.01 -13.80 0.85
N ALA A 267 -6.86 -14.47 2.00
CA ALA A 267 -6.03 -13.99 3.10
C ALA A 267 -4.54 -13.92 2.76
N PHE A 268 -4.07 -14.79 1.87
CA PHE A 268 -2.67 -14.85 1.39
C PHE A 268 -2.43 -14.11 0.06
N GLN A 269 -3.46 -13.50 -0.55
CA GLN A 269 -3.26 -12.62 -1.69
C GLN A 269 -2.29 -11.48 -1.34
N TYR A 270 -1.61 -10.97 -2.36
CA TYR A 270 -0.58 -9.95 -2.20
C TYR A 270 0.56 -10.38 -1.27
N SER A 271 0.94 -11.65 -1.30
CA SER A 271 2.23 -12.09 -0.75
C SER A 271 3.35 -11.43 -1.56
N LEU A 272 4.41 -10.97 -0.89
CA LEU A 272 5.57 -10.38 -1.55
C LEU A 272 6.51 -11.50 -2.02
N PRO A 273 6.76 -11.65 -3.32
CA PRO A 273 7.73 -12.65 -3.76
C PRO A 273 9.15 -12.31 -3.32
N PRO A 274 9.98 -13.30 -2.93
CA PRO A 274 11.30 -13.06 -2.34
C PRO A 274 12.26 -12.24 -3.23
N TRP A 275 12.17 -12.39 -4.55
CA TRP A 275 13.01 -11.65 -5.50
C TRP A 275 12.74 -10.14 -5.51
N HIS A 276 11.55 -9.69 -5.08
CA HIS A 276 11.26 -8.26 -4.94
C HIS A 276 12.11 -7.55 -3.89
N LEU A 277 12.89 -8.28 -3.08
CA LEU A 277 13.96 -7.68 -2.27
C LEU A 277 14.97 -6.89 -3.13
N ALA A 278 15.15 -7.26 -4.40
CA ALA A 278 15.98 -6.52 -5.35
C ALA A 278 15.47 -5.08 -5.63
N GLU A 279 14.18 -4.80 -5.41
CA GLU A 279 13.61 -3.46 -5.57
C GLU A 279 14.12 -2.47 -4.53
N ILE A 280 14.75 -2.91 -3.44
CA ILE A 280 15.41 -1.99 -2.49
C ILE A 280 16.68 -1.39 -3.12
N VAL A 281 17.28 -2.08 -4.09
CA VAL A 281 18.48 -1.61 -4.81
C VAL A 281 18.10 -0.59 -5.89
N THR A 282 17.02 -0.85 -6.63
CA THR A 282 16.58 0.01 -7.74
C THR A 282 15.05 -0.04 -7.90
N PRO A 283 14.38 1.09 -8.17
CA PRO A 283 12.92 1.19 -8.04
C PRO A 283 12.11 0.26 -8.94
N ASN A 284 12.50 0.11 -10.21
CA ASN A 284 11.79 -0.73 -11.19
C ASN A 284 12.61 -1.97 -11.56
N ALA A 285 13.12 -2.70 -10.55
CA ALA A 285 13.94 -3.90 -10.74
C ALA A 285 13.28 -4.96 -11.65
N PHE A 286 11.95 -4.99 -11.68
CA PHE A 286 11.15 -5.95 -12.44
C PHE A 286 10.19 -5.30 -13.45
N GLY A 287 10.32 -3.99 -13.69
CA GLY A 287 9.37 -3.20 -14.47
C GLY A 287 8.07 -2.86 -13.72
N SER A 288 7.31 -1.95 -14.29
CA SER A 288 6.03 -1.43 -13.80
C SER A 288 4.86 -2.19 -14.40
N PHE A 289 3.74 -2.25 -13.70
CA PHE A 289 2.53 -2.89 -14.24
C PHE A 289 1.47 -1.88 -14.71
N ILE A 290 1.77 -0.57 -14.66
CA ILE A 290 0.85 0.55 -14.92
C ILE A 290 1.63 1.73 -15.51
N PRO A 291 1.07 2.46 -16.49
CA PRO A 291 -0.18 2.16 -17.21
C PRO A 291 -0.03 1.02 -18.22
N ILE A 292 1.20 0.58 -18.48
CA ILE A 292 1.51 -0.53 -19.39
C ILE A 292 2.01 -1.71 -18.57
N ASN A 293 1.58 -2.93 -18.92
CA ASN A 293 2.01 -4.16 -18.27
C ASN A 293 3.47 -4.53 -18.63
N GLN A 294 4.44 -3.91 -17.97
CA GLN A 294 5.88 -4.11 -18.18
C GLN A 294 6.53 -4.98 -17.09
N ARG A 295 5.76 -5.47 -16.12
CA ARG A 295 6.26 -6.22 -14.96
C ARG A 295 6.57 -7.67 -15.33
N PHE A 296 7.76 -7.89 -15.85
CA PHE A 296 8.19 -9.20 -16.37
C PHE A 296 8.33 -10.30 -15.31
N SER A 297 8.43 -9.95 -14.02
CA SER A 297 8.43 -10.93 -12.93
C SER A 297 7.13 -11.74 -12.84
N ARG A 298 6.02 -11.25 -13.45
CA ARG A 298 4.76 -12.00 -13.60
C ARG A 298 4.90 -13.30 -14.39
N LEU A 299 5.99 -13.47 -15.15
CA LEU A 299 6.30 -14.73 -15.82
C LEU A 299 6.84 -15.81 -14.87
N TRP A 300 7.25 -15.43 -13.66
CA TRP A 300 7.79 -16.36 -12.67
C TRP A 300 6.70 -16.97 -11.81
N ALA A 301 6.81 -18.27 -11.57
CA ALA A 301 5.83 -19.00 -10.78
C ALA A 301 5.72 -18.43 -9.36
N GLY A 302 4.49 -18.08 -8.96
CA GLY A 302 4.19 -17.49 -7.66
C GLY A 302 4.12 -15.96 -7.65
N ASP A 303 4.56 -15.25 -8.71
CA ASP A 303 4.36 -13.80 -8.79
C ASP A 303 2.90 -13.47 -9.11
N GLY A 304 2.13 -13.16 -8.06
CA GLY A 304 0.70 -12.91 -8.15
C GLY A 304 0.34 -11.44 -8.33
N ARG A 305 -0.72 -11.02 -7.62
CA ARG A 305 -1.13 -9.61 -7.57
C ARG A 305 -0.15 -8.80 -6.73
N ALA A 306 0.32 -7.68 -7.25
CA ALA A 306 1.21 -6.77 -6.54
C ALA A 306 0.42 -5.83 -5.60
N TRP A 307 0.88 -5.69 -4.35
CA TRP A 307 0.35 -4.68 -3.42
C TRP A 307 0.88 -3.28 -3.70
N THR A 308 2.14 -3.21 -4.11
CA THR A 308 2.86 -1.97 -4.43
C THR A 308 3.68 -2.18 -5.70
N PRO A 309 3.85 -1.17 -6.57
CA PRO A 309 4.75 -1.21 -7.72
C PRO A 309 6.19 -1.49 -7.34
N SER A 310 6.61 -0.96 -6.20
CA SER A 310 7.98 -1.07 -5.71
C SER A 310 8.03 -1.03 -4.19
N ILE A 311 9.00 -1.74 -3.59
CA ILE A 311 9.38 -1.56 -2.18
C ILE A 311 10.61 -0.66 -2.00
N TYR A 312 11.04 0.07 -3.03
CA TYR A 312 12.19 0.95 -3.00
C TYR A 312 12.10 2.02 -1.91
N MET A 313 13.23 2.31 -1.27
CA MET A 313 13.33 3.23 -0.14
C MET A 313 14.46 4.25 -0.33
N GLY A 314 14.90 4.43 -1.56
CA GLY A 314 16.18 5.08 -1.86
C GLY A 314 17.34 4.10 -1.74
N VAL A 315 18.33 4.19 -2.61
CA VAL A 315 19.47 3.25 -2.64
C VAL A 315 20.31 3.29 -1.35
N VAL A 316 20.21 4.40 -0.60
CA VAL A 316 20.78 4.54 0.75
C VAL A 316 20.24 3.53 1.76
N ALA A 317 18.99 3.08 1.60
CA ALA A 317 18.39 2.07 2.46
C ALA A 317 19.09 0.72 2.27
N PHE A 318 19.27 0.30 1.01
CA PHE A 318 20.05 -0.89 0.68
C PHE A 318 21.48 -0.80 1.23
N LEU A 319 22.16 0.33 1.00
CA LEU A 319 23.53 0.54 1.48
C LEU A 319 23.62 0.40 3.00
N ALA A 320 22.62 0.89 3.73
CA ALA A 320 22.58 0.75 5.18
C ALA A 320 22.37 -0.68 5.66
N LEU A 321 21.47 -1.44 5.04
CA LEU A 321 21.27 -2.86 5.36
C LEU A 321 22.56 -3.65 5.07
N TRP A 322 23.23 -3.37 3.96
CA TRP A 322 24.52 -3.97 3.60
C TRP A 322 25.62 -3.66 4.61
N ILE A 323 25.79 -2.40 4.97
CA ILE A 323 26.79 -1.96 5.96
C ILE A 323 26.51 -2.60 7.31
N ARG A 324 25.25 -2.67 7.72
CA ARG A 324 24.85 -3.32 8.96
C ARG A 324 25.21 -4.81 8.98
N LEU A 325 25.04 -5.51 7.85
CA LEU A 325 25.42 -6.92 7.69
C LEU A 325 26.94 -7.13 7.72
N ARG A 326 27.70 -6.27 7.02
CA ARG A 326 29.16 -6.40 6.85
C ARG A 326 29.94 -5.96 8.10
N PHE A 327 29.46 -4.94 8.80
CA PHE A 327 30.13 -4.35 9.95
C PHE A 327 29.36 -4.62 11.26
N ARG A 328 29.19 -5.91 11.60
CA ARG A 328 28.38 -6.36 12.74
C ARG A 328 28.87 -5.85 14.10
N HIS A 329 30.16 -5.52 14.20
CA HIS A 329 30.78 -4.97 15.41
C HIS A 329 30.34 -3.53 15.73
N GLU A 330 29.72 -2.83 14.78
CA GLU A 330 29.18 -1.52 15.03
C GLU A 330 27.93 -1.61 15.92
N ARG A 331 27.92 -0.83 17.00
CA ARG A 331 26.77 -0.68 17.89
C ARG A 331 25.66 0.10 17.18
N PHE A 332 24.61 -0.59 16.75
CA PHE A 332 23.33 0.01 16.37
C PHE A 332 22.31 -0.31 17.47
N GLY A 333 21.53 0.68 17.87
CA GLY A 333 20.65 0.58 19.03
C GLY A 333 19.25 0.06 18.71
N GLY A 334 18.60 -0.58 19.69
CA GLY A 334 17.19 -0.91 19.62
C GLY A 334 16.82 -2.15 18.78
N PRO A 335 15.52 -2.42 18.61
CA PRO A 335 15.02 -3.66 18.01
C PRO A 335 14.90 -3.61 16.48
N TRP A 336 15.28 -2.50 15.84
CA TRP A 336 14.95 -2.19 14.44
C TRP A 336 15.51 -3.21 13.44
N TRP A 337 16.73 -3.71 13.67
CA TRP A 337 17.32 -4.74 12.80
C TRP A 337 16.52 -6.05 12.79
N VAL A 338 16.06 -6.47 13.98
CA VAL A 338 15.24 -7.68 14.13
C VAL A 338 13.85 -7.45 13.54
N LEU A 339 13.26 -6.30 13.82
CA LEU A 339 11.95 -5.92 13.28
C LEU A 339 11.95 -5.86 11.76
N CYS A 340 13.02 -5.37 11.14
CA CYS A 340 13.22 -5.35 9.69
C CYS A 340 13.04 -6.74 9.10
N TRP A 341 13.83 -7.73 9.53
CA TRP A 341 13.77 -9.06 8.94
C TRP A 341 12.50 -9.82 9.29
N ILE A 342 12.00 -9.72 10.53
CA ILE A 342 10.72 -10.35 10.91
C ILE A 342 9.58 -9.80 10.04
N SER A 343 9.50 -8.48 9.88
CA SER A 343 8.45 -7.86 9.05
C SER A 343 8.58 -8.28 7.59
N PHE A 344 9.81 -8.33 7.05
CA PHE A 344 10.04 -8.83 5.69
C PHE A 344 9.56 -10.27 5.52
N PHE A 345 9.93 -11.20 6.41
CA PHE A 345 9.48 -12.59 6.31
C PHE A 345 7.97 -12.75 6.49
N LEU A 346 7.31 -11.87 7.25
CA LEU A 346 5.86 -11.83 7.33
C LEU A 346 5.20 -11.39 6.01
N THR A 347 5.86 -10.56 5.19
CA THR A 347 5.33 -10.17 3.87
C THR A 347 5.37 -11.31 2.86
N LEU A 348 6.21 -12.33 3.06
CA LEU A 348 6.36 -13.46 2.13
C LEU A 348 5.09 -14.32 2.03
N GLY A 349 4.22 -14.33 3.04
CA GLY A 349 2.91 -14.98 2.92
C GLY A 349 2.96 -16.45 2.48
N HIS A 350 2.54 -16.73 1.24
CA HIS A 350 2.50 -18.10 0.69
C HIS A 350 3.87 -18.65 0.26
N PHE A 351 4.94 -17.85 0.29
CA PHE A 351 6.31 -18.30 0.05
C PHE A 351 6.89 -18.94 1.32
N GLY A 352 6.25 -20.01 1.80
CA GLY A 352 6.66 -20.78 2.98
C GLY A 352 7.81 -21.76 2.70
N LEU A 353 8.13 -22.60 3.68
CA LEU A 353 9.13 -23.65 3.52
C LEU A 353 8.69 -24.72 2.51
N VAL A 354 7.39 -25.04 2.50
CA VAL A 354 6.82 -25.99 1.52
C VAL A 354 6.92 -25.45 0.11
N TRP A 355 6.68 -24.15 -0.10
CA TRP A 355 6.89 -23.52 -1.41
C TRP A 355 8.31 -23.72 -1.94
N LEU A 356 9.35 -23.59 -1.09
CA LEU A 356 10.74 -23.81 -1.51
C LEU A 356 10.98 -25.24 -1.99
N VAL A 357 10.38 -26.24 -1.33
CA VAL A 357 10.46 -27.66 -1.73
C VAL A 357 9.69 -27.89 -3.03
N GLN A 358 8.50 -27.29 -3.17
CA GLN A 358 7.69 -27.37 -4.39
C GLN A 358 8.44 -26.81 -5.59
N SER A 359 8.97 -25.58 -5.47
CA SER A 359 9.68 -24.91 -6.56
C SER A 359 11.05 -25.52 -6.85
N GLY A 360 11.75 -26.06 -5.86
CA GLY A 360 13.08 -26.64 -6.04
C GLY A 360 13.10 -28.10 -6.49
N THR A 361 12.14 -28.92 -6.03
CA THR A 361 12.15 -30.38 -6.28
C THR A 361 10.88 -30.93 -6.93
N GLY A 362 9.83 -30.13 -7.11
CA GLY A 362 8.53 -30.59 -7.62
C GLY A 362 7.80 -31.57 -6.68
N ARG A 363 8.18 -31.62 -5.39
CA ARG A 363 7.59 -32.49 -4.37
C ARG A 363 6.59 -31.70 -3.51
N LEU A 364 5.73 -32.39 -2.78
CA LEU A 364 4.72 -31.80 -1.89
C LEU A 364 3.71 -30.87 -2.60
N LEU A 365 3.42 -31.11 -3.88
CA LEU A 365 2.45 -30.29 -4.64
C LEU A 365 1.02 -30.34 -4.09
N ASN A 366 0.69 -31.39 -3.33
CA ASN A 366 -0.60 -31.56 -2.66
C ASN A 366 -0.67 -30.88 -1.28
N TYR A 367 0.31 -30.03 -0.93
CA TYR A 367 0.35 -29.31 0.34
C TYR A 367 0.28 -27.79 0.12
N ASP A 368 -0.25 -27.07 1.11
CA ASP A 368 -0.25 -25.61 1.11
C ASP A 368 1.17 -25.05 1.10
N SER A 369 1.46 -24.22 0.10
CA SER A 369 2.77 -23.60 -0.10
C SER A 369 3.19 -22.69 1.05
N ALA A 370 2.22 -22.13 1.78
CA ALA A 370 2.45 -21.22 2.90
C ALA A 370 3.06 -21.89 4.15
N ILE A 371 2.97 -23.22 4.26
CA ILE A 371 3.39 -23.97 5.46
C ILE A 371 4.86 -23.69 5.80
N GLY A 372 5.10 -23.43 7.08
CA GLY A 372 6.42 -23.08 7.62
C GLY A 372 6.81 -21.60 7.48
N GLY A 373 5.97 -20.76 6.87
CA GLY A 373 6.16 -19.31 6.82
C GLY A 373 5.70 -18.59 8.10
N PRO A 374 6.31 -17.45 8.50
CA PRO A 374 5.87 -16.70 9.68
C PRO A 374 4.43 -16.17 9.61
N TYR A 375 3.98 -15.75 8.43
CA TYR A 375 2.60 -15.30 8.26
C TYR A 375 1.60 -16.46 8.39
N TRP A 376 1.95 -17.63 7.86
CA TRP A 376 1.18 -18.86 8.06
C TRP A 376 1.06 -19.21 9.54
N PHE A 377 2.14 -19.07 10.32
CA PHE A 377 2.09 -19.29 11.77
C PHE A 377 1.12 -18.32 12.46
N LEU A 378 1.17 -17.02 12.13
CA LEU A 378 0.20 -16.05 12.68
C LEU A 378 -1.24 -16.40 12.28
N TYR A 379 -1.47 -16.69 11.00
CA TYR A 379 -2.79 -17.02 10.49
C TYR A 379 -3.39 -18.28 11.15
N GLN A 380 -2.56 -19.29 11.40
CA GLN A 380 -3.01 -20.58 11.91
C GLN A 380 -3.15 -20.60 13.44
N PHE A 381 -2.20 -20.01 14.16
CA PHE A 381 -2.07 -20.25 15.61
C PHE A 381 -2.43 -19.05 16.47
N LEU A 382 -2.52 -17.84 15.91
CA LEU A 382 -2.93 -16.65 16.68
C LEU A 382 -4.46 -16.50 16.62
N PRO A 383 -5.17 -16.65 17.74
CA PRO A 383 -6.64 -16.60 17.74
C PRO A 383 -7.17 -15.29 17.15
N GLY A 384 -8.09 -15.40 16.19
CA GLY A 384 -8.75 -14.28 15.51
C GLY A 384 -7.93 -13.58 14.44
N TYR A 385 -6.67 -13.99 14.19
CA TYR A 385 -5.84 -13.38 13.15
C TYR A 385 -6.28 -13.79 11.74
N ASP A 386 -6.95 -14.93 11.61
CA ASP A 386 -7.62 -15.44 10.41
C ASP A 386 -8.73 -14.52 9.87
N SER A 387 -9.21 -13.58 10.70
CA SER A 387 -10.13 -12.52 10.27
C SER A 387 -9.48 -11.43 9.41
N PHE A 388 -8.14 -11.39 9.36
CA PHE A 388 -7.35 -10.43 8.60
C PHE A 388 -6.79 -11.03 7.31
N ARG A 389 -6.33 -10.15 6.41
CA ARG A 389 -5.84 -10.50 5.09
C ARG A 389 -4.59 -9.69 4.74
N TYR A 390 -3.87 -10.23 3.77
CA TYR A 390 -2.76 -9.63 3.04
C TYR A 390 -1.45 -9.55 3.86
N PRO A 391 -0.48 -10.42 3.55
CA PRO A 391 0.85 -10.41 4.17
C PRO A 391 1.60 -9.09 3.99
N THR A 392 1.45 -8.42 2.86
CA THR A 392 2.11 -7.14 2.54
C THR A 392 1.68 -5.97 3.42
N LYS A 393 0.66 -6.11 4.27
CA LYS A 393 0.36 -5.11 5.32
C LYS A 393 1.45 -5.00 6.38
N TRP A 394 2.43 -5.91 6.40
CA TRP A 394 3.66 -5.78 7.18
C TRP A 394 4.71 -4.87 6.53
N LEU A 395 4.52 -4.41 5.29
CA LEU A 395 5.47 -3.53 4.59
C LEU A 395 5.70 -2.17 5.29
N PRO A 396 4.71 -1.50 5.90
CA PRO A 396 4.97 -0.27 6.68
C PRO A 396 5.89 -0.52 7.88
N PHE A 397 5.79 -1.68 8.53
CA PHE A 397 6.69 -2.05 9.63
C PHE A 397 8.11 -2.32 9.12
N PHE A 398 8.22 -3.02 7.99
CA PHE A 398 9.49 -3.22 7.28
C PHE A 398 10.13 -1.88 6.91
N ALA A 399 9.38 -1.01 6.24
CA ALA A 399 9.83 0.31 5.81
C ALA A 399 10.29 1.18 6.98
N LEU A 400 9.53 1.21 8.08
CA LEU A 400 9.90 1.95 9.27
C LEU A 400 11.20 1.40 9.89
N ALA A 401 11.32 0.07 10.00
CA ALA A 401 12.49 -0.58 10.57
C ALA A 401 13.76 -0.35 9.73
N VAL A 402 13.67 -0.46 8.41
CA VAL A 402 14.76 -0.13 7.48
C VAL A 402 15.14 1.34 7.63
N THR A 403 14.16 2.25 7.66
CA THR A 403 14.39 3.68 7.87
C THR A 403 15.18 3.96 9.15
N MET A 404 14.84 3.28 10.24
CA MET A 404 15.56 3.41 11.52
C MET A 404 17.00 2.88 11.44
N VAL A 405 17.23 1.76 10.75
CA VAL A 405 18.58 1.22 10.51
C VAL A 405 19.40 2.20 9.66
N THR A 406 18.83 2.74 8.58
CA THR A 406 19.48 3.73 7.71
C THR A 406 19.82 5.00 8.47
N THR A 407 18.88 5.51 9.25
CA THR A 407 19.05 6.69 10.10
C THR A 407 20.21 6.53 11.07
N GLN A 408 20.27 5.41 11.79
CA GLN A 408 21.35 5.12 12.74
C GLN A 408 22.71 4.96 12.04
N MET A 409 22.73 4.49 10.79
CA MET A 409 23.96 4.43 10.00
C MET A 409 24.48 5.85 9.69
N PHE A 410 23.61 6.75 9.24
CA PHE A 410 24.00 8.13 8.92
C PHE A 410 24.38 8.93 10.17
N ASP A 411 23.82 8.61 11.34
CA ASP A 411 24.24 9.24 12.59
C ASP A 411 25.70 8.96 12.95
N ARG A 412 26.25 7.80 12.53
CA ARG A 412 27.68 7.50 12.70
C ARG A 412 28.59 8.46 11.95
N LEU A 413 28.07 9.21 10.97
CA LEU A 413 28.82 10.29 10.33
C LEU A 413 29.04 11.51 11.25
N SER A 414 28.46 11.50 12.47
CA SER A 414 28.65 12.52 13.50
C SER A 414 29.65 12.09 14.61
N ASP A 415 30.08 10.83 14.61
CA ASP A 415 31.02 10.26 15.59
C ASP A 415 32.47 10.71 15.32
N GLU A 416 33.37 10.65 16.31
CA GLU A 416 34.80 10.99 16.12
C GLU A 416 35.51 10.17 15.05
N ARG A 417 35.03 8.94 14.82
CA ARG A 417 35.58 8.02 13.82
C ARG A 417 34.89 8.14 12.46
N TYR A 418 34.10 9.20 12.23
CA TYR A 418 33.37 9.40 10.99
C TYR A 418 34.23 9.35 9.72
N PRO A 419 35.51 9.80 9.67
CA PRO A 419 36.25 9.81 8.40
C PRO A 419 36.50 8.40 7.87
N ALA A 420 36.93 7.48 8.75
CA ALA A 420 37.16 6.09 8.39
C ALA A 420 35.85 5.37 8.02
N PHE A 421 34.76 5.66 8.73
CA PHE A 421 33.46 5.09 8.43
C PHE A 421 32.93 5.60 7.08
N ALA A 422 32.94 6.91 6.84
CA ALA A 422 32.52 7.53 5.59
C ALA A 422 33.30 6.99 4.37
N ALA A 423 34.61 6.78 4.51
CA ALA A 423 35.43 6.16 3.47
C ALA A 423 34.98 4.71 3.15
N LYS A 424 34.64 3.90 4.15
CA LYS A 424 34.12 2.53 3.95
C LYS A 424 32.75 2.53 3.27
N VAL A 425 31.86 3.43 3.67
CA VAL A 425 30.53 3.59 3.06
C VAL A 425 30.67 4.02 1.60
N SER A 426 31.53 5.02 1.32
CA SER A 426 31.83 5.44 -0.05
C SER A 426 32.39 4.29 -0.90
N ALA A 427 33.37 3.53 -0.39
CA ALA A 427 33.95 2.42 -1.12
C ALA A 427 32.87 1.37 -1.48
N SER A 428 31.98 1.06 -0.53
CA SER A 428 30.85 0.15 -0.77
C SER A 428 29.89 0.71 -1.84
N ALA A 429 29.54 1.99 -1.77
CA ALA A 429 28.68 2.64 -2.76
C ALA A 429 29.29 2.61 -4.17
N SER A 430 30.59 2.88 -4.30
CA SER A 430 31.30 2.78 -5.60
C SER A 430 31.39 1.35 -6.12
N GLN A 431 31.60 0.36 -5.25
CA GLN A 431 31.60 -1.05 -5.64
C GLN A 431 30.23 -1.46 -6.20
N PHE A 432 29.14 -1.07 -5.54
CA PHE A 432 27.80 -1.36 -6.04
C PHE A 432 27.49 -0.63 -7.34
N ALA A 433 27.90 0.63 -7.50
CA ALA A 433 27.78 1.32 -8.77
C ALA A 433 28.48 0.54 -9.90
N GLY A 434 29.70 0.03 -9.64
CA GLY A 434 30.42 -0.84 -10.59
C GLY A 434 29.67 -2.12 -10.92
N VAL A 435 29.12 -2.83 -9.93
CA VAL A 435 28.29 -4.03 -10.15
C VAL A 435 27.07 -3.70 -11.00
N MET A 436 26.36 -2.60 -10.71
CA MET A 436 25.17 -2.19 -11.46
C MET A 436 25.50 -1.79 -12.91
N ILE A 437 26.66 -1.16 -13.16
CA ILE A 437 27.15 -0.89 -14.51
C ILE A 437 27.39 -2.20 -15.26
N CYS A 438 28.05 -3.18 -14.65
CA CYS A 438 28.26 -4.49 -15.26
C CYS A 438 26.92 -5.20 -15.55
N THR A 439 25.97 -5.17 -14.61
CA THR A 439 24.62 -5.71 -14.81
C THR A 439 23.91 -5.01 -15.97
N MET A 440 24.01 -3.69 -16.06
CA MET A 440 23.39 -2.90 -17.13
C MET A 440 24.00 -3.23 -18.51
N ILE A 441 25.32 -3.40 -18.60
CA ILE A 441 26.00 -3.83 -19.83
C ILE A 441 25.55 -5.24 -20.22
N GLY A 442 25.53 -6.18 -19.27
CA GLY A 442 25.03 -7.54 -19.48
C GLY A 442 23.57 -7.56 -19.95
N LEU A 443 22.74 -6.66 -19.41
CA LEU A 443 21.35 -6.51 -19.84
C LEU A 443 21.24 -5.98 -21.27
N GLN A 444 22.05 -5.00 -21.68
CA GLN A 444 22.06 -4.53 -23.07
C GLN A 444 22.52 -5.64 -24.03
N PHE A 445 23.53 -6.40 -23.64
CA PHE A 445 24.00 -7.54 -24.42
C PHE A 445 22.92 -8.62 -24.57
N TYR A 446 22.21 -8.96 -23.48
CA TYR A 446 21.08 -9.89 -23.50
C TYR A 446 19.96 -9.40 -24.43
N ARG A 447 19.58 -8.12 -24.33
CA ARG A 447 18.55 -7.52 -25.22
C ARG A 447 18.95 -7.55 -26.68
N TRP A 448 20.23 -7.37 -26.98
CA TRP A 448 20.74 -7.42 -28.34
C TRP A 448 20.70 -8.83 -28.93
N ILE A 449 21.07 -9.85 -28.14
CA ILE A 449 21.04 -11.26 -28.58
C ILE A 449 19.61 -11.77 -28.77
N PHE A 450 18.70 -11.48 -27.83
CA PHE A 450 17.35 -12.06 -27.80
C PHE A 450 16.26 -11.08 -28.26
N LEU A 451 16.61 -10.11 -29.12
CA LEU A 451 15.70 -9.01 -29.48
C LEU A 451 14.37 -9.50 -30.07
N ASP A 452 14.43 -10.51 -30.96
CA ASP A 452 13.25 -11.03 -31.63
C ASP A 452 12.35 -11.82 -30.67
N ASP A 453 12.92 -12.66 -29.82
CA ASP A 453 12.19 -13.41 -28.78
C ASP A 453 11.48 -12.49 -27.78
N LEU A 454 12.14 -11.37 -27.43
CA LEU A 454 11.60 -10.38 -26.48
C LEU A 454 10.47 -9.53 -27.05
N ARG A 455 10.28 -9.52 -28.37
CA ARG A 455 9.15 -8.83 -29.04
C ARG A 455 7.89 -9.69 -29.11
N LEU A 456 8.04 -11.00 -28.98
CA LEU A 456 6.89 -11.91 -29.06
C LEU A 456 5.99 -11.73 -27.82
N PRO A 457 4.66 -11.59 -28.01
CA PRO A 457 3.73 -11.59 -26.90
C PRO A 457 3.85 -12.90 -26.11
N GLN A 458 4.24 -12.78 -24.85
CA GLN A 458 4.24 -13.92 -23.93
C GLN A 458 2.81 -14.05 -23.40
N GLY A 459 2.27 -15.27 -23.34
CA GLY A 459 0.83 -15.57 -23.13
C GLY A 459 0.16 -15.06 -21.84
N THR A 460 0.77 -14.13 -21.11
CA THR A 460 0.22 -13.41 -19.96
C THR A 460 -0.27 -12.02 -20.38
N SER A 461 -1.59 -11.80 -20.30
CA SER A 461 -2.21 -10.48 -20.50
C SER A 461 -3.01 -10.06 -19.27
N ASP A 462 -3.04 -8.76 -19.01
CA ASP A 462 -3.86 -8.13 -17.97
C ASP A 462 -5.15 -7.56 -18.58
N SER A 463 -6.26 -7.65 -17.84
CA SER A 463 -7.56 -7.16 -18.32
C SER A 463 -7.62 -5.64 -18.53
N TRP A 464 -6.76 -4.88 -17.84
CA TRP A 464 -6.71 -3.42 -17.98
C TRP A 464 -5.48 -3.00 -18.76
N TRP A 465 -4.32 -3.54 -18.41
CA TRP A 465 -3.02 -3.01 -18.84
C TRP A 465 -2.43 -3.69 -20.07
N GLY A 466 -3.16 -4.64 -20.65
CA GLY A 466 -2.80 -5.31 -21.89
C GLY A 466 -1.76 -6.42 -21.76
N PRO A 467 -1.25 -6.89 -22.91
CA PRO A 467 -0.26 -7.96 -22.95
C PRO A 467 1.04 -7.51 -22.29
N ILE A 468 1.81 -8.47 -21.76
CA ILE A 468 3.09 -8.16 -21.16
C ILE A 468 4.08 -7.62 -22.21
N ASN A 469 4.67 -6.46 -21.95
CA ASN A 469 5.69 -5.86 -22.79
C ASN A 469 7.07 -6.04 -22.15
N LEU A 470 7.72 -7.17 -22.47
CA LEU A 470 9.03 -7.52 -21.92
C LEU A 470 10.12 -6.54 -22.31
N LEU A 471 10.19 -6.15 -23.59
CA LEU A 471 11.22 -5.25 -24.08
C LEU A 471 11.16 -3.87 -23.39
N ALA A 472 9.95 -3.34 -23.19
CA ALA A 472 9.74 -2.10 -22.42
C ALA A 472 10.11 -2.29 -20.95
N GLY A 473 9.76 -3.42 -20.33
CA GLY A 473 10.15 -3.74 -18.95
C GLY A 473 11.67 -3.78 -18.74
N LEU A 474 12.42 -4.41 -19.65
CA LEU A 474 13.89 -4.41 -19.59
C LEU A 474 14.49 -3.02 -19.87
N SER A 475 13.84 -2.21 -20.71
CA SER A 475 14.21 -0.81 -20.90
C SER A 475 14.02 0.00 -19.62
N GLN A 476 12.90 -0.20 -18.92
CA GLN A 476 12.62 0.45 -17.65
C GLN A 476 13.60 0.03 -16.55
N LEU A 477 13.99 -1.25 -16.50
CA LEU A 477 15.07 -1.73 -15.64
C LEU A 477 16.39 -0.99 -15.95
N THR A 478 16.74 -0.82 -17.22
CA THR A 478 17.95 -0.08 -17.62
C THR A 478 17.92 1.36 -17.09
N THR A 479 16.84 2.09 -17.32
CA THR A 479 16.66 3.47 -16.82
C THR A 479 16.71 3.52 -15.30
N SER A 480 16.12 2.53 -14.62
CA SER A 480 16.16 2.38 -13.17
C SER A 480 17.58 2.17 -12.65
N LEU A 481 18.37 1.30 -13.30
CA LEU A 481 19.78 1.06 -12.95
C LEU A 481 20.61 2.32 -13.14
N CYS A 482 20.44 3.05 -14.26
CA CYS A 482 21.10 4.33 -14.50
C CYS A 482 20.83 5.33 -13.37
N HIS A 483 19.56 5.49 -12.98
CA HIS A 483 19.17 6.36 -11.87
C HIS A 483 19.90 5.97 -10.57
N SER A 484 19.84 4.70 -10.17
CA SER A 484 20.50 4.22 -8.95
C SER A 484 22.03 4.35 -8.99
N ILE A 485 22.66 4.14 -10.16
CA ILE A 485 24.11 4.35 -10.37
C ILE A 485 24.47 5.81 -10.12
N ILE A 486 23.74 6.76 -10.72
CA ILE A 486 23.98 8.20 -10.54
C ILE A 486 23.90 8.57 -9.06
N VAL A 487 22.87 8.10 -8.36
CA VAL A 487 22.67 8.37 -6.93
C VAL A 487 23.80 7.77 -6.09
N LEU A 488 24.20 6.51 -6.35
CA LEU A 488 25.32 5.86 -5.65
C LEU A 488 26.65 6.59 -5.86
N LEU A 489 26.94 7.03 -7.09
CA LEU A 489 28.15 7.78 -7.41
C LEU A 489 28.15 9.15 -6.72
N ALA A 490 27.01 9.86 -6.71
CA ALA A 490 26.85 11.13 -6.00
C ALA A 490 27.07 10.97 -4.49
N ILE A 491 26.42 9.98 -3.86
CA ILE A 491 26.61 9.66 -2.43
C ILE A 491 28.07 9.29 -2.15
N SER A 492 28.66 8.44 -2.98
CA SER A 492 30.05 8.03 -2.82
C SER A 492 30.98 9.24 -2.88
N LEU A 493 30.81 10.13 -3.86
CA LEU A 493 31.62 11.33 -4.00
C LEU A 493 31.49 12.27 -2.79
N ILE A 494 30.26 12.54 -2.34
CA ILE A 494 29.99 13.36 -1.16
C ILE A 494 30.68 12.76 0.09
N LEU A 495 30.55 11.44 0.29
CA LEU A 495 31.18 10.77 1.43
C LEU A 495 32.71 10.71 1.35
N ARG A 496 33.31 10.68 0.14
CA ARG A 496 34.78 10.83 -0.03
C ARG A 496 35.27 12.22 0.35
N PHE A 497 34.53 13.26 -0.01
CA PHE A 497 34.89 14.61 0.42
C PHE A 497 34.73 14.77 1.94
N LEU A 498 33.65 14.24 2.49
CA LEU A 498 33.42 14.22 3.93
C LEU A 498 34.53 13.48 4.68
N SER A 499 35.00 12.33 4.16
CA SER A 499 36.08 11.57 4.80
C SER A 499 37.45 12.25 4.79
N ARG A 500 37.65 13.24 3.91
CA ARG A 500 38.90 14.03 3.84
C ARG A 500 38.89 15.26 4.75
N CYS A 501 37.73 15.67 5.25
CA CYS A 501 37.62 16.78 6.20
C CYS A 501 38.21 16.34 7.55
N LYS A 502 39.34 16.92 7.96
CA LYS A 502 40.05 16.59 9.22
C LYS A 502 39.48 17.28 10.46
N GLU A 503 38.82 18.43 10.29
CA GLU A 503 38.27 19.20 11.41
C GLU A 503 36.78 18.90 11.62
N ARG A 504 36.45 18.49 12.85
CA ARG A 504 35.08 18.28 13.32
C ARG A 504 34.39 19.64 13.46
N PHE A 505 33.11 19.74 13.07
CA PHE A 505 32.27 20.95 13.25
C PHE A 505 32.64 22.20 12.41
N THR A 506 33.23 22.03 11.23
CA THR A 506 33.31 23.13 10.27
C THR A 506 31.96 23.35 9.57
N ALA A 507 31.70 24.57 9.10
CA ALA A 507 30.52 24.87 8.26
C ALA A 507 30.39 23.87 7.09
N ASN A 508 31.51 23.39 6.55
CA ASN A 508 31.59 22.41 5.46
C ASN A 508 30.90 21.07 5.77
N GLN A 509 30.96 20.57 7.01
CA GLN A 509 30.30 19.32 7.38
C GLN A 509 28.77 19.42 7.27
N CYS A 510 28.19 20.56 7.64
CA CYS A 510 26.76 20.82 7.50
C CYS A 510 26.34 20.90 6.01
N HIS A 511 27.18 21.49 5.16
CA HIS A 511 26.92 21.56 3.71
C HIS A 511 26.90 20.17 3.07
N TRP A 512 27.87 19.30 3.39
CA TRP A 512 27.90 17.94 2.86
C TRP A 512 26.74 17.08 3.37
N ALA A 513 26.35 17.23 4.64
CA ALA A 513 25.16 16.60 5.18
C ALA A 513 23.87 17.08 4.47
N MET A 514 23.80 18.36 4.10
CA MET A 514 22.71 18.87 3.24
C MET A 514 22.74 18.18 1.88
N ALA A 515 23.90 18.10 1.26
CA ALA A 515 24.05 17.51 -0.08
C ALA A 515 23.57 16.06 -0.10
N VAL A 516 23.91 15.25 0.91
CA VAL A 516 23.36 13.88 1.04
C VAL A 516 21.83 13.90 1.13
N THR A 517 21.28 14.78 1.98
CA THR A 517 19.82 14.86 2.18
C THR A 517 19.10 15.28 0.88
N VAL A 518 19.68 16.21 0.12
CA VAL A 518 19.15 16.65 -1.18
C VAL A 518 19.23 15.53 -2.21
N VAL A 519 20.34 14.80 -2.29
CA VAL A 519 20.45 13.64 -3.20
C VAL A 519 19.42 12.57 -2.87
N VAL A 520 19.20 12.26 -1.60
CA VAL A 520 18.15 11.31 -1.17
C VAL A 520 16.75 11.85 -1.49
N CYS A 521 16.53 13.15 -1.31
CA CYS A 521 15.26 13.80 -1.67
C CYS A 521 14.98 13.70 -3.18
N LEU A 522 15.99 13.92 -4.03
CA LEU A 522 15.86 13.81 -5.48
C LEU A 522 15.62 12.35 -5.91
N ASP A 523 16.37 11.39 -5.35
CA ASP A 523 16.21 9.96 -5.60
C ASP A 523 14.76 9.50 -5.32
N LEU A 524 14.25 9.83 -4.12
CA LEU A 524 12.89 9.52 -3.73
C LEU A 524 11.84 10.30 -4.52
N GLY A 525 12.14 11.54 -4.93
CA GLY A 525 11.24 12.35 -5.76
C GLY A 525 11.06 11.78 -7.17
N ILE A 526 12.16 11.39 -7.82
CA ILE A 526 12.13 10.76 -9.15
C ILE A 526 11.39 9.42 -9.08
N SER A 527 11.69 8.60 -8.07
CA SER A 527 10.99 7.32 -7.87
C SER A 527 9.50 7.52 -7.55
N GLY A 528 9.18 8.48 -6.67
CA GLY A 528 7.81 8.78 -6.26
C GLY A 528 6.95 9.30 -7.40
N HIS A 529 7.49 10.12 -8.29
CA HIS A 529 6.80 10.59 -9.49
C HIS A 529 6.33 9.42 -10.39
N GLY A 530 7.10 8.34 -10.47
CA GLY A 530 6.70 7.14 -11.22
C GLY A 530 5.65 6.26 -10.53
N ILE A 531 5.32 6.53 -9.26
CA ILE A 531 4.40 5.72 -8.43
C ILE A 531 3.06 6.44 -8.20
N VAL A 532 3.06 7.78 -8.22
CA VAL A 532 1.85 8.59 -8.04
C VAL A 532 1.14 8.75 -9.39
N HIS A 533 -0.05 8.16 -9.49
CA HIS A 533 -0.87 8.15 -10.70
C HIS A 533 -2.02 9.15 -10.55
N GLN A 534 -2.07 10.09 -11.48
CA GLN A 534 -3.04 11.18 -11.56
C GLN A 534 -3.55 11.26 -12.99
N VAL A 535 -4.82 11.63 -13.15
CA VAL A 535 -5.44 11.81 -14.47
C VAL A 535 -6.17 13.15 -14.49
N SER A 536 -6.08 13.86 -15.61
CA SER A 536 -6.77 15.13 -15.84
C SER A 536 -8.27 15.00 -15.59
N LYS A 537 -8.80 15.86 -14.72
CA LYS A 537 -10.23 15.87 -14.39
C LYS A 537 -11.08 16.26 -15.59
N VAL A 538 -10.57 17.15 -16.44
CA VAL A 538 -11.24 17.63 -17.65
C VAL A 538 -11.33 16.50 -18.67
N GLU A 539 -10.22 15.83 -18.95
CA GLU A 539 -10.18 14.72 -19.92
C GLU A 539 -11.06 13.55 -19.48
N VAL A 540 -11.08 13.20 -18.18
CA VAL A 540 -11.99 12.17 -17.67
C VAL A 540 -13.44 12.56 -17.92
N LYS A 541 -13.80 13.83 -17.69
CA LYS A 541 -15.17 14.30 -17.91
C LYS A 541 -15.55 14.23 -19.39
N GLU A 542 -14.66 14.68 -20.28
CA GLU A 542 -14.86 14.61 -21.73
C GLU A 542 -14.98 13.17 -22.21
N ALA A 543 -14.11 12.27 -21.75
CA ALA A 543 -14.17 10.85 -22.08
C ALA A 543 -15.46 10.17 -21.57
N VAL A 544 -15.94 10.52 -20.37
CA VAL A 544 -17.24 10.03 -19.85
C VAL A 544 -18.41 10.54 -20.69
N LEU A 545 -18.37 11.80 -21.14
CA LEU A 545 -19.40 12.35 -22.04
C LEU A 545 -19.36 11.67 -23.41
N ALA A 546 -18.18 11.39 -23.94
CA ALA A 546 -17.98 10.71 -25.23
C ALA A 546 -18.44 9.25 -25.19
N LEU A 547 -18.28 8.54 -24.06
CA LEU A 547 -18.78 7.18 -23.87
C LEU A 547 -20.30 7.07 -24.05
N GLY A 548 -21.04 8.18 -23.88
CA GLY A 548 -22.49 8.20 -23.96
C GLY A 548 -23.16 7.37 -22.86
N GLY A 549 -24.42 7.66 -22.56
CA GLY A 549 -25.18 6.88 -21.58
C GLY A 549 -26.65 7.22 -21.65
N SER A 550 -27.51 6.20 -21.54
CA SER A 550 -28.94 6.41 -21.35
C SER A 550 -29.18 7.27 -20.11
N ALA A 551 -30.12 8.21 -20.19
CA ALA A 551 -30.56 8.98 -19.03
C ALA A 551 -31.02 8.00 -17.94
N ARG A 552 -30.27 7.95 -16.83
CA ARG A 552 -30.56 7.06 -15.71
C ARG A 552 -31.39 7.86 -14.70
N THR A 553 -32.52 7.31 -14.26
CA THR A 553 -33.37 7.96 -13.27
C THR A 553 -32.83 7.73 -11.86
N GLU A 554 -32.86 8.75 -11.01
CA GLU A 554 -32.31 8.72 -9.64
C GLU A 554 -33.13 7.87 -8.68
N GLN A 555 -34.42 7.62 -8.98
CA GLN A 555 -35.36 6.96 -8.06
C GLN A 555 -35.38 5.42 -8.14
N SER A 556 -34.66 4.83 -9.09
CA SER A 556 -34.72 3.41 -9.40
C SER A 556 -33.62 2.61 -8.69
N ARG A 557 -33.91 1.37 -8.26
CA ARG A 557 -32.84 0.44 -7.82
C ARG A 557 -32.23 -0.26 -9.03
N TRP A 558 -30.90 -0.19 -9.10
CA TRP A 558 -30.11 -0.80 -10.16
C TRP A 558 -29.41 -2.06 -9.65
N MET A 559 -29.08 -2.96 -10.58
CA MET A 559 -28.29 -4.14 -10.29
C MET A 559 -27.07 -4.20 -11.20
N ARG A 560 -25.91 -4.47 -10.60
CA ARG A 560 -24.68 -4.73 -11.34
C ARG A 560 -24.62 -6.18 -11.79
N THR A 561 -24.31 -6.39 -13.06
CA THR A 561 -24.04 -7.70 -13.63
C THR A 561 -22.73 -7.68 -14.41
N LYS A 562 -22.15 -8.86 -14.62
CA LYS A 562 -20.86 -9.00 -15.27
C LYS A 562 -20.79 -10.29 -16.11
N THR A 563 -20.22 -10.20 -17.31
CA THR A 563 -19.77 -11.34 -18.12
C THR A 563 -18.27 -11.26 -18.36
N GLY A 564 -17.62 -12.41 -18.52
CA GLY A 564 -16.18 -12.48 -18.83
C GLY A 564 -15.29 -11.70 -17.85
N SER A 565 -14.33 -10.95 -18.40
CA SER A 565 -13.46 -10.06 -17.62
C SER A 565 -14.20 -8.84 -17.06
N GLY A 566 -15.35 -8.47 -17.64
CA GLY A 566 -16.12 -7.27 -17.35
C GLY A 566 -15.51 -5.99 -17.92
N TRP A 567 -14.52 -6.10 -18.80
CA TRP A 567 -13.78 -4.99 -19.40
C TRP A 567 -13.50 -5.26 -20.87
N PRO A 568 -13.45 -4.24 -21.74
CA PRO A 568 -13.30 -4.41 -23.18
C PRO A 568 -12.15 -5.36 -23.55
N MET A 569 -12.43 -6.38 -24.37
CA MET A 569 -11.44 -7.39 -24.74
C MET A 569 -10.22 -6.77 -25.44
N VAL A 570 -10.43 -5.70 -26.21
CA VAL A 570 -9.36 -4.94 -26.87
C VAL A 570 -8.29 -4.45 -25.89
N TRP A 571 -8.66 -4.17 -24.64
CA TRP A 571 -7.69 -3.75 -23.63
C TRP A 571 -6.68 -4.84 -23.28
N SER A 572 -7.11 -6.10 -23.28
CA SER A 572 -6.22 -7.25 -23.07
C SER A 572 -5.37 -7.58 -24.30
N GLN A 573 -5.69 -7.01 -25.46
CA GLN A 573 -5.00 -7.27 -26.73
C GLN A 573 -3.96 -6.21 -27.08
N GLY A 574 -4.10 -4.98 -26.55
CA GLY A 574 -3.20 -3.86 -26.84
C GLY A 574 -2.88 -3.00 -25.61
N SER A 575 -1.69 -2.40 -25.62
CA SER A 575 -1.24 -1.41 -24.64
C SER A 575 -1.50 0.01 -25.14
N SER A 576 -1.77 0.95 -24.24
CA SER A 576 -1.99 2.38 -24.54
C SER A 576 -1.40 3.21 -23.40
N ASP A 577 -0.77 4.33 -23.73
CA ASP A 577 -0.30 5.30 -22.73
C ASP A 577 -1.49 6.00 -22.04
N ASP A 578 -2.62 6.14 -22.75
CA ASP A 578 -3.86 6.74 -22.25
C ASP A 578 -4.73 5.72 -21.48
N ARG A 579 -4.28 4.47 -21.32
CA ARG A 579 -5.07 3.39 -20.71
C ARG A 579 -5.58 3.73 -19.32
N LEU A 580 -4.81 4.48 -18.55
CA LEU A 580 -5.26 4.92 -17.22
C LEU A 580 -6.48 5.84 -17.31
N LEU A 581 -6.50 6.80 -18.25
CA LEU A 581 -7.64 7.66 -18.53
C LEU A 581 -8.85 6.85 -19.00
N GLU A 582 -8.65 5.93 -19.95
CA GLU A 582 -9.71 5.04 -20.47
C GLU A 582 -10.37 4.22 -19.35
N VAL A 583 -9.55 3.64 -18.46
CA VAL A 583 -10.01 2.84 -17.31
C VAL A 583 -10.78 3.70 -16.32
N GLU A 584 -10.32 4.91 -16.01
CA GLU A 584 -11.00 5.82 -15.08
C GLU A 584 -12.34 6.30 -15.64
N ALA A 585 -12.39 6.71 -16.90
CA ALA A 585 -13.63 7.13 -17.57
C ALA A 585 -14.64 5.97 -17.65
N SER A 586 -14.21 4.80 -18.10
CA SER A 586 -15.05 3.61 -18.17
C SER A 586 -15.54 3.16 -16.80
N SER A 587 -14.71 3.29 -15.76
CA SER A 587 -15.09 2.97 -14.38
C SER A 587 -16.20 3.89 -13.88
N ARG A 588 -16.13 5.20 -14.15
CA ARG A 588 -17.20 6.15 -13.79
C ARG A 588 -18.49 5.81 -14.54
N GLN A 589 -18.40 5.56 -15.84
CA GLN A 589 -19.57 5.26 -16.68
C GLN A 589 -20.28 3.95 -16.29
N ALA A 590 -19.50 2.92 -15.97
CA ALA A 590 -20.00 1.64 -15.48
C ALA A 590 -20.38 1.66 -13.99
N TRP A 591 -20.33 2.83 -13.33
CA TRP A 591 -20.44 2.98 -11.88
C TRP A 591 -19.54 2.02 -11.09
N PHE A 592 -18.43 1.57 -11.67
CA PHE A 592 -17.55 0.55 -11.10
C PHE A 592 -17.12 0.91 -9.67
N GLY A 593 -16.92 -0.12 -8.84
CA GLY A 593 -16.68 0.07 -7.42
C GLY A 593 -17.90 0.66 -6.72
N ARG A 594 -17.78 1.92 -6.30
CA ARG A 594 -18.76 2.70 -5.56
C ARG A 594 -19.17 4.01 -6.25
N TRP A 595 -18.88 4.18 -7.54
CA TRP A 595 -19.28 5.38 -8.30
C TRP A 595 -20.80 5.61 -8.35
N HIS A 596 -21.63 4.59 -8.09
CA HIS A 596 -23.07 4.77 -7.90
C HIS A 596 -23.42 5.68 -6.72
N LEU A 597 -22.55 5.74 -5.68
CA LEU A 597 -22.73 6.65 -4.56
C LEU A 597 -22.65 8.10 -5.01
N ALA A 598 -21.72 8.46 -5.90
CA ALA A 598 -21.59 9.81 -6.43
C ALA A 598 -22.86 10.27 -7.18
N ALA A 599 -23.59 9.33 -7.79
CA ALA A 599 -24.88 9.57 -8.43
C ALA A 599 -26.10 9.40 -7.50
N ARG A 600 -25.87 9.09 -6.22
CA ARG A 600 -26.90 8.80 -5.20
C ARG A 600 -27.90 7.71 -5.61
N VAL A 601 -27.44 6.70 -6.36
CA VAL A 601 -28.26 5.60 -6.89
C VAL A 601 -28.18 4.36 -6.02
N HIS A 602 -29.31 3.67 -5.80
CA HIS A 602 -29.34 2.37 -5.13
C HIS A 602 -28.77 1.27 -6.03
N MET A 603 -27.72 0.57 -5.56
CA MET A 603 -27.04 -0.46 -6.35
C MET A 603 -26.96 -1.79 -5.62
N LEU A 604 -27.61 -2.81 -6.18
CA LEU A 604 -27.42 -4.20 -5.78
C LEU A 604 -26.17 -4.80 -6.47
N ASN A 605 -25.47 -5.69 -5.77
CA ASN A 605 -24.30 -6.42 -6.29
C ASN A 605 -23.08 -5.53 -6.58
N ASN A 606 -22.87 -4.47 -5.79
CA ASN A 606 -21.71 -3.58 -5.88
C ASN A 606 -20.54 -4.02 -4.97
N MET A 607 -19.40 -3.34 -5.10
CA MET A 607 -18.23 -3.59 -4.26
C MET A 607 -18.39 -2.89 -2.91
N VAL A 608 -18.17 -3.63 -1.83
CA VAL A 608 -18.23 -3.16 -0.44
C VAL A 608 -17.09 -3.80 0.36
N SER A 609 -16.68 -3.19 1.47
CA SER A 609 -15.51 -3.69 2.22
C SER A 609 -15.74 -5.07 2.82
N ILE A 610 -16.96 -5.29 3.31
CA ILE A 610 -17.43 -6.52 3.92
C ILE A 610 -18.90 -6.67 3.52
N ARG A 611 -19.28 -7.78 2.87
CA ARG A 611 -20.69 -8.01 2.53
C ARG A 611 -21.48 -8.49 3.74
N SER A 612 -22.79 -8.23 3.73
CA SER A 612 -23.69 -8.80 4.73
C SER A 612 -23.79 -10.32 4.57
N ARG A 613 -24.08 -11.03 5.65
CA ARG A 613 -24.38 -12.45 5.61
C ARG A 613 -25.61 -12.73 4.75
N HIS A 614 -26.63 -11.87 4.83
CA HIS A 614 -27.86 -12.01 4.06
C HIS A 614 -27.63 -11.97 2.55
N ILE A 615 -26.79 -11.05 2.06
CA ILE A 615 -26.48 -10.99 0.62
C ILE A 615 -25.65 -12.19 0.18
N ALA A 616 -24.72 -12.67 1.01
CA ALA A 616 -23.94 -13.88 0.72
C ALA A 616 -24.84 -15.13 0.66
N VAL A 617 -25.76 -15.29 1.62
CA VAL A 617 -26.74 -16.38 1.63
C VAL A 617 -27.68 -16.28 0.43
N PHE A 618 -28.15 -15.09 0.08
CA PHE A 618 -28.94 -14.86 -1.12
C PHE A 618 -28.21 -15.37 -2.36
N TRP A 619 -26.97 -14.95 -2.58
CA TRP A 619 -26.19 -15.40 -3.75
C TRP A 619 -25.90 -16.89 -3.77
N GLN A 620 -25.62 -17.48 -2.60
CA GLN A 620 -25.44 -18.93 -2.49
C GLN A 620 -26.71 -19.68 -2.87
N ALA A 621 -27.86 -19.26 -2.34
CA ALA A 621 -29.16 -19.86 -2.64
C ALA A 621 -29.53 -19.71 -4.12
N ILE A 622 -29.31 -18.52 -4.70
CA ILE A 622 -29.54 -18.27 -6.12
C ILE A 622 -28.69 -19.20 -6.98
N ASN A 623 -27.38 -19.33 -6.70
CA ASN A 623 -26.50 -20.20 -7.47
C ASN A 623 -26.96 -21.66 -7.43
N GLN A 624 -27.33 -22.17 -6.24
CA GLN A 624 -27.85 -23.53 -6.06
C GLN A 624 -29.19 -23.76 -6.76
N LEU A 625 -30.07 -22.76 -6.75
CA LEU A 625 -31.38 -22.86 -7.38
C LEU A 625 -31.24 -22.82 -8.90
N THR A 626 -30.45 -21.89 -9.44
CA THR A 626 -30.24 -21.76 -10.89
C THR A 626 -29.50 -22.93 -11.51
N SER A 627 -28.64 -23.64 -10.78
CA SER A 627 -27.88 -24.79 -11.33
C SER A 627 -28.78 -25.95 -11.77
N ASN A 628 -30.00 -26.03 -11.23
CA ASN A 628 -30.95 -27.10 -11.50
C ASN A 628 -32.08 -26.68 -12.46
N LEU A 629 -32.06 -25.44 -12.94
CA LEU A 629 -33.10 -24.87 -13.79
C LEU A 629 -32.63 -24.74 -15.24
N GLU A 630 -33.56 -24.96 -16.18
CA GLU A 630 -33.33 -24.62 -17.58
C GLU A 630 -33.25 -23.11 -17.79
N VAL A 631 -32.62 -22.66 -18.88
CA VAL A 631 -32.42 -21.23 -19.17
C VAL A 631 -33.73 -20.42 -19.11
N ASN A 632 -34.81 -20.94 -19.67
CA ASN A 632 -36.13 -20.27 -19.65
C ASN A 632 -36.69 -20.13 -18.22
N GLU A 633 -36.43 -21.11 -17.36
CA GLU A 633 -36.83 -21.08 -15.96
C GLU A 633 -35.97 -20.10 -15.16
N GLN A 634 -34.66 -20.05 -15.43
CA GLN A 634 -33.78 -19.04 -14.85
C GLN A 634 -34.22 -17.63 -15.24
N VAL A 635 -34.61 -17.40 -16.49
CA VAL A 635 -35.14 -16.11 -16.95
C VAL A 635 -36.44 -15.74 -16.22
N ARG A 636 -37.36 -16.70 -16.05
CA ARG A 636 -38.61 -16.47 -15.28
C ARG A 636 -38.32 -16.15 -13.82
N LEU A 637 -37.43 -16.90 -13.19
CA LEU A 637 -36.96 -16.64 -11.82
C LEU A 637 -36.40 -15.23 -11.69
N TRP A 638 -35.46 -14.84 -12.56
CA TRP A 638 -34.84 -13.51 -12.50
C TRP A 638 -35.84 -12.39 -12.77
N ARG A 639 -36.81 -12.57 -13.67
CA ARG A 639 -37.92 -11.60 -13.85
C ARG A 639 -38.73 -11.44 -12.57
N SER A 640 -39.05 -12.53 -11.88
CA SER A 640 -39.77 -12.49 -10.59
C SER A 640 -38.95 -11.81 -9.50
N LEU A 641 -37.68 -12.19 -9.35
CA LEU A 641 -36.75 -11.59 -8.37
C LEU A 641 -36.55 -10.10 -8.60
N ARG A 642 -36.49 -9.65 -9.87
CA ARG A 642 -36.45 -8.22 -10.19
C ARG A 642 -37.67 -7.48 -9.66
N GLY A 643 -38.87 -8.03 -9.88
CA GLY A 643 -40.09 -7.45 -9.35
C GLY A 643 -40.07 -7.39 -7.82
N TRP A 644 -39.67 -8.49 -7.17
CA TRP A 644 -39.59 -8.58 -5.71
C TRP A 644 -38.56 -7.62 -5.09
N LEU A 645 -37.39 -7.47 -5.72
CA LEU A 645 -36.32 -6.59 -5.27
C LEU A 645 -36.46 -5.15 -5.78
N ALA A 646 -37.53 -4.82 -6.52
CA ALA A 646 -37.74 -3.53 -7.18
C ALA A 646 -36.56 -3.10 -8.08
N ILE A 647 -35.97 -4.04 -8.82
CA ILE A 647 -34.84 -3.78 -9.73
C ILE A 647 -35.36 -3.29 -11.09
N GLU A 648 -35.23 -1.99 -11.31
CA GLU A 648 -35.74 -1.28 -12.48
C GLU A 648 -34.68 -1.18 -13.60
N GLY A 649 -33.39 -1.12 -13.24
CA GLY A 649 -32.29 -0.98 -14.19
C GLY A 649 -31.11 -1.95 -13.97
N PHE A 650 -30.26 -2.09 -14.99
CA PHE A 650 -29.02 -2.87 -14.91
C PHE A 650 -27.83 -2.08 -15.42
N VAL A 651 -26.69 -2.23 -14.74
CA VAL A 651 -25.40 -1.88 -15.30
C VAL A 651 -24.64 -3.16 -15.57
N HIS A 652 -24.45 -3.47 -16.85
CA HIS A 652 -23.79 -4.67 -17.31
C HIS A 652 -22.36 -4.36 -17.75
N ALA A 653 -21.39 -4.97 -17.09
CA ALA A 653 -19.99 -4.91 -17.49
C ALA A 653 -19.64 -6.16 -18.31
N SER A 654 -19.27 -6.00 -19.58
CA SER A 654 -18.97 -7.11 -20.49
C SER A 654 -17.64 -6.89 -21.21
N ASP A 655 -17.02 -7.98 -21.61
CA ASP A 655 -15.82 -7.98 -22.45
C ASP A 655 -16.12 -7.70 -23.94
N ARG A 656 -17.40 -7.68 -24.30
CA ARG A 656 -17.89 -7.39 -25.66
C ARG A 656 -18.32 -5.93 -25.88
N VAL A 657 -18.05 -5.03 -24.93
CA VAL A 657 -18.44 -3.61 -25.03
C VAL A 657 -17.34 -2.83 -25.74
N ASP A 658 -17.76 -1.87 -26.56
CA ASP A 658 -16.88 -0.95 -27.29
C ASP A 658 -16.06 -0.10 -26.31
N ALA A 659 -14.76 0.06 -26.57
CA ALA A 659 -13.86 0.87 -25.76
C ALA A 659 -13.75 2.28 -26.35
N VAL A 660 -13.70 3.31 -25.49
CA VAL A 660 -13.34 4.66 -25.93
C VAL A 660 -11.84 4.80 -26.01
N ASN A 661 -11.35 5.27 -27.16
CA ASN A 661 -9.98 5.74 -27.33
C ASN A 661 -9.85 7.15 -26.74
N GLY A 662 -8.72 7.48 -26.10
CA GLY A 662 -8.42 8.81 -25.54
C GLY A 662 -8.56 9.98 -26.53
N GLN A 663 -8.72 9.70 -27.83
CA GLN A 663 -8.95 10.68 -28.90
C GLN A 663 -10.38 10.72 -29.46
N GLY A 664 -11.37 10.09 -28.81
CA GLY A 664 -12.78 10.18 -29.23
C GLY A 664 -13.10 9.49 -30.56
N LYS A 665 -12.27 8.55 -31.01
CA LYS A 665 -12.61 7.63 -32.10
C LYS A 665 -13.21 6.35 -31.54
N GLU A 666 -14.45 6.06 -31.93
CA GLU A 666 -15.07 4.74 -31.77
C GLU A 666 -14.15 3.70 -32.42
N LEU A 667 -13.93 2.59 -31.72
CA LEU A 667 -13.41 1.37 -32.32
C LEU A 667 -14.64 0.60 -32.80
N ASP A 668 -14.75 0.43 -34.12
CA ASP A 668 -15.80 -0.34 -34.81
C ASP A 668 -15.98 -1.77 -34.25
#